data_AF-A0A2E3IEB0-F1
#
_entry.id   AF-A0A2E3IEB0-F1
#
_cell.length_a   1.000
_cell.length_b   1.000
_cell.length_c   1.000
_cell.angle_alpha   90.00
_cell.angle_beta   90.00
_cell.angle_gamma   90.00
#
_symmetry.space_group_name_H-M   'P 1'
#
loop_
_entity.id
_entity.type
_entity.pdbx_description
1 polymer ?
#
loop_
_entity_poly.entity_id
_entity_poly.type
_entity_poly.pdbx_seq_one_letter_code
_entity_poly.pdbx_strand_id
1 'polypeptide(L)'
;MRVLVPACAFLLVSCLAIGAPAVPAKVGHPSFLSPHSKPLVISEGHVFVVNTPADTVDVIDRRTRKIVRRISVGVDPVGLALRPDGEELWVSNHVSDSVSVIDLARESATRFHVVGTIQDIDSRTRATRFDEPVGIAFASDDKAYVALSSENRIAVVNTRTRKVEKRLRITAQDPRAIMVKNGLLYVVPFESNNKTQLSGGYKLDGDLVTFNAHEHSIAHNNVLSLGHVTDIVKHPRVPDRDLYIFDTRTDRLVRTVDTLGTLLYGLAVNSKGDVFIAQTDARNDINGRAGTGKHGLAELGNRAFLNQITKVPAGEKAKPKFYDLEPRPPKHPKRSEALATPYGLQVSGDDATLVVSAAGSDMVCVLDATNGSILGRVKVDSVPRGIALVENQRGTPTGAWVLNAVANTVSVLDLSNLADPKVEASIVLEDPTHPEFKMGRIAFNKASASTTATFSCASCHPDGHTDQLLWVLKTPVVTGGNQIMPRSTMPVRGLRDTAPFHWDGIPGDPYGGNNSANIRRHEAPNSDPAKPESATRHVIDGSLATTMLMVGTSTENDEGKPGLLSAKERDDMAKFLLNITYPPAQRRAFDNKLTKRAEEGFRQFHVVGNKESKGMNVCGDCHRMPFLVSTNTPGTGMDAPTWRGAYDRFLILPQGRLNIIDFDFYRRVAEAGNSERAIWKFSWQGREEFDPVWEMVTEGSTGFSGSFARQVTLNRATAGEKLTLDLIEALETSAREEGIILQCDGVQMQEGAGRSVVLQFDGTSYATTGKERRTISRERLLEAAAAGTFVGTLTGRHGVNDDYDHPQPALWTRGSLHAQVGRQRFPRLNDSEKTMVLGARHVRDGATVIVNGRRVPATVRNLRTDRISIELETLPAPGMHFLQVQNPSGLFSNDFIFHTGRDEAAPREARSTNDPSGLRDRLAEAIERGDIAAVRRSIRAGAPTNARRYGDGGMTPLSTAVFHGRMNIARFLVKEHKVSVSYHNRDGNTPLHLAAFLCREDMIEFLLANGASLTKKNQRGEAAVDTVSGQWSSGLRQFYEGVIGGSNLDLNVDLIQQQRPKVAGLLRERSSRGGR
;
A
#
# COMPACT_ATOMS: atom_id res chain seq x y z
N MET A 1 47.12 -74.37 -26.76
CA MET A 1 48.15 -73.30 -26.76
C MET A 1 47.49 -72.04 -27.31
N ARG A 2 47.42 -70.96 -26.51
CA ARG A 2 46.73 -69.67 -26.75
C ARG A 2 45.20 -69.78 -26.95
N VAL A 3 44.44 -69.19 -26.03
CA VAL A 3 42.98 -69.01 -26.19
C VAL A 3 42.70 -67.53 -26.39
N LEU A 4 42.04 -67.23 -27.51
CA LEU A 4 41.50 -65.94 -27.90
C LEU A 4 40.36 -65.50 -26.99
N VAL A 5 40.23 -64.18 -26.78
CA VAL A 5 38.94 -63.53 -26.50
C VAL A 5 38.89 -62.20 -27.28
N PRO A 6 37.92 -61.99 -28.18
CA PRO A 6 37.64 -60.69 -28.78
C PRO A 6 36.37 -60.02 -28.21
N ALA A 7 36.48 -58.69 -28.08
CA ALA A 7 35.48 -57.61 -28.18
C ALA A 7 34.11 -57.70 -27.45
N CYS A 8 33.88 -56.76 -26.52
CA CYS A 8 32.56 -56.23 -26.17
C CYS A 8 32.61 -54.69 -26.09
N ALA A 9 31.52 -54.06 -26.51
CA ALA A 9 31.38 -52.67 -26.94
C ALA A 9 31.56 -51.60 -25.84
N PHE A 10 32.09 -50.44 -26.25
CA PHE A 10 32.10 -49.19 -25.50
C PHE A 10 30.70 -48.59 -25.39
N LEU A 11 30.23 -48.37 -24.16
CA LEU A 11 29.13 -47.46 -23.82
C LEU A 11 29.74 -46.27 -23.08
N LEU A 12 29.79 -45.13 -23.77
CA LEU A 12 30.16 -43.84 -23.20
C LEU A 12 29.06 -43.40 -22.21
N VAL A 13 29.35 -43.45 -20.91
CA VAL A 13 28.61 -42.72 -19.89
C VAL A 13 29.12 -41.29 -19.90
N SER A 14 28.31 -40.36 -20.36
CA SER A 14 28.56 -38.93 -20.22
C SER A 14 28.47 -38.54 -18.74
N CYS A 15 29.62 -38.30 -18.10
CA CYS A 15 29.67 -37.61 -16.82
C CYS A 15 29.11 -36.19 -16.98
N LEU A 16 27.89 -35.95 -16.48
CA LEU A 16 27.38 -34.61 -16.20
C LEU A 16 28.30 -33.97 -15.16
N ALA A 17 29.01 -32.92 -15.57
CA ALA A 17 29.79 -32.08 -14.67
C ALA A 17 28.85 -31.44 -13.65
N ILE A 18 28.96 -31.84 -12.38
CA ILE A 18 28.33 -31.13 -11.26
C ILE A 18 29.11 -29.81 -11.14
N GLY A 19 28.53 -28.72 -11.64
CA GLY A 19 29.10 -27.38 -11.51
C GLY A 19 29.30 -27.00 -10.05
N ALA A 20 30.26 -26.11 -9.78
CA ALA A 20 30.44 -25.56 -8.45
C ALA A 20 29.12 -24.92 -7.96
N PRO A 21 28.74 -25.10 -6.68
CA PRO A 21 27.49 -24.55 -6.15
C PRO A 21 27.46 -23.03 -6.32
N ALA A 22 26.35 -22.51 -6.85
CA ALA A 22 26.14 -21.07 -7.13
C ALA A 22 26.41 -20.21 -5.89
N VAL A 23 26.75 -18.93 -6.03
CA VAL A 23 26.91 -18.03 -4.87
C VAL A 23 25.54 -17.77 -4.22
N PRO A 24 25.41 -17.76 -2.88
CA PRO A 24 24.18 -17.38 -2.20
C PRO A 24 23.62 -16.04 -2.70
N ALA A 25 22.36 -16.01 -3.11
CA ALA A 25 21.69 -14.75 -3.40
C ALA A 25 21.38 -14.01 -2.09
N LYS A 26 21.52 -12.68 -2.11
CA LYS A 26 21.24 -11.82 -0.95
C LYS A 26 19.73 -11.69 -0.73
N VAL A 27 19.32 -11.93 0.51
CA VAL A 27 17.94 -11.76 0.97
C VAL A 27 17.64 -10.27 1.18
N GLY A 28 16.46 -9.84 0.73
CA GLY A 28 15.89 -8.52 1.03
C GLY A 28 14.88 -8.57 2.17
N HIS A 29 14.56 -7.39 2.68
CA HIS A 29 13.72 -7.21 3.87
C HIS A 29 12.71 -6.07 3.64
N PRO A 30 11.65 -6.31 2.84
CA PRO A 30 10.63 -5.30 2.59
C PRO A 30 9.93 -4.90 3.90
N SER A 31 9.62 -3.62 4.07
CA SER A 31 8.96 -3.12 5.29
C SER A 31 7.45 -2.92 5.09
N PHE A 32 6.64 -3.53 5.97
CA PHE A 32 5.16 -3.51 5.88
C PHE A 32 4.46 -2.73 7.00
N LEU A 33 5.24 -2.15 7.91
CA LEU A 33 4.76 -1.45 9.12
C LEU A 33 3.92 -2.32 10.07
N SER A 34 4.18 -3.62 10.13
CA SER A 34 3.41 -4.57 10.94
C SER A 34 3.26 -4.14 12.43
N PRO A 35 2.07 -4.33 13.04
CA PRO A 35 1.78 -3.92 14.42
C PRO A 35 2.43 -4.86 15.43
N HIS A 36 2.67 -4.41 16.67
CA HIS A 36 3.19 -5.25 17.76
C HIS A 36 2.11 -5.50 18.82
N SER A 37 2.15 -6.67 19.47
CA SER A 37 1.32 -6.94 20.67
C SER A 37 2.19 -7.13 21.91
N LYS A 38 2.95 -8.22 21.96
CA LYS A 38 3.90 -8.56 23.02
C LYS A 38 5.26 -8.93 22.40
N PRO A 39 6.05 -7.93 21.97
CA PRO A 39 7.21 -8.18 21.11
C PRO A 39 8.47 -8.63 21.86
N LEU A 40 8.44 -8.67 23.21
CA LEU A 40 9.55 -9.19 24.00
C LEU A 40 9.10 -9.96 25.24
N VAL A 41 9.86 -10.98 25.63
CA VAL A 41 9.62 -11.81 26.82
C VAL A 41 10.93 -12.18 27.50
N ILE A 42 10.86 -12.46 28.80
CA ILE A 42 11.99 -12.93 29.60
C ILE A 42 11.76 -14.41 29.92
N SER A 43 12.78 -15.24 29.67
CA SER A 43 12.80 -16.66 30.10
C SER A 43 14.23 -17.12 30.35
N GLU A 44 14.44 -17.92 31.40
CA GLU A 44 15.71 -18.58 31.74
C GLU A 44 16.99 -17.74 31.56
N GLY A 45 17.09 -16.57 32.21
CA GLY A 45 18.29 -15.73 32.10
C GLY A 45 18.47 -14.99 30.78
N HIS A 46 17.53 -15.15 29.84
CA HIS A 46 17.55 -14.50 28.52
C HIS A 46 16.35 -13.56 28.34
N VAL A 47 16.51 -12.60 27.45
CA VAL A 47 15.43 -11.78 26.88
C VAL A 47 15.30 -12.16 25.42
N PHE A 48 14.10 -12.53 25.00
CA PHE A 48 13.76 -12.81 23.61
C PHE A 48 13.02 -11.61 23.06
N VAL A 49 13.47 -11.10 21.93
CA VAL A 49 12.96 -9.85 21.34
C VAL A 49 12.71 -10.09 19.86
N VAL A 50 11.50 -9.79 19.38
CA VAL A 50 11.28 -9.78 17.92
C VAL A 50 12.07 -8.63 17.30
N ASN A 51 12.79 -8.93 16.24
CA ASN A 51 13.43 -7.95 15.39
C ASN A 51 12.70 -7.98 14.05
N THR A 52 11.58 -7.26 13.98
CA THR A 52 10.64 -7.28 12.85
C THR A 52 11.34 -7.00 11.52
N PRO A 53 12.15 -5.92 11.38
CA PRO A 53 12.79 -5.62 10.09
C PRO A 53 13.82 -6.65 9.63
N ALA A 54 14.36 -7.48 10.53
CA ALA A 54 15.37 -8.49 10.22
C ALA A 54 14.80 -9.92 10.19
N ASP A 55 13.48 -10.11 10.30
CA ASP A 55 12.80 -11.41 10.32
C ASP A 55 13.33 -12.41 11.37
N THR A 56 13.73 -11.91 12.55
CA THR A 56 14.41 -12.70 13.57
C THR A 56 13.84 -12.52 14.98
N VAL A 57 14.16 -13.47 15.84
CA VAL A 57 14.11 -13.29 17.29
C VAL A 57 15.54 -13.21 17.84
N ASP A 58 15.87 -12.08 18.45
CA ASP A 58 17.15 -11.84 19.09
C ASP A 58 17.11 -12.29 20.55
N VAL A 59 18.10 -13.10 20.92
CA VAL A 59 18.26 -13.64 22.27
C VAL A 59 19.39 -12.90 22.97
N ILE A 60 19.04 -12.17 24.01
CA ILE A 60 19.97 -11.35 24.80
C ILE A 60 20.20 -12.04 26.14
N ASP A 61 21.47 -12.28 26.50
CA ASP A 61 21.81 -12.71 27.86
C ASP A 61 21.63 -11.54 28.83
N ARG A 62 20.80 -11.73 29.86
CA ARG A 62 20.39 -10.65 30.77
C ARG A 62 21.54 -10.06 31.57
N ARG A 63 22.56 -10.86 31.88
CA ARG A 63 23.67 -10.45 32.75
C ARG A 63 24.71 -9.65 31.97
N THR A 64 25.10 -10.15 30.80
CA THR A 64 26.11 -9.55 29.94
C THR A 64 25.54 -8.51 28.99
N ARG A 65 24.22 -8.49 28.79
CA ARG A 65 23.50 -7.61 27.85
C ARG A 65 23.96 -7.79 26.40
N LYS A 66 24.50 -8.97 26.07
CA LYS A 66 24.97 -9.31 24.72
C LYS A 66 23.94 -10.17 24.01
N ILE A 67 23.77 -9.93 22.72
CA ILE A 67 23.04 -10.84 21.84
C ILE A 67 23.86 -12.12 21.72
N VAL A 68 23.34 -13.24 22.23
CA VAL A 68 24.00 -14.56 22.21
C VAL A 68 23.52 -15.40 21.03
N ARG A 69 22.35 -15.08 20.47
CA ARG A 69 21.77 -15.78 19.33
C ARG A 69 20.81 -14.88 18.57
N ARG A 70 20.76 -15.06 17.24
CA ARG A 70 19.73 -14.54 16.34
C ARG A 70 19.05 -15.72 15.68
N ILE A 71 17.75 -15.87 15.89
CA ILE A 71 16.97 -17.01 15.40
C ILE A 71 16.12 -16.52 14.23
N SER A 72 16.41 -16.99 13.03
CA SER A 72 15.59 -16.70 11.86
C SER A 72 14.21 -17.36 12.00
N VAL A 73 13.17 -16.56 11.83
CA VAL A 73 11.76 -16.99 11.89
C VAL A 73 11.07 -16.61 10.57
N GLY A 74 9.74 -16.48 10.58
CA GLY A 74 9.01 -15.93 9.42
C GLY A 74 9.22 -14.43 9.25
N VAL A 75 8.71 -13.93 8.14
CA VAL A 75 8.73 -12.51 7.77
C VAL A 75 7.85 -11.68 8.70
N ASP A 76 8.38 -10.52 9.12
CA ASP A 76 7.76 -9.57 10.04
C ASP A 76 7.23 -10.23 11.34
N PRO A 77 8.12 -10.75 12.22
CA PRO A 77 7.72 -11.25 13.52
C PRO A 77 7.25 -10.11 14.44
N VAL A 78 6.12 -10.29 15.13
CA VAL A 78 5.44 -9.19 15.86
C VAL A 78 5.05 -9.48 17.31
N GLY A 79 4.97 -10.75 17.70
CA GLY A 79 4.52 -11.14 19.03
C GLY A 79 5.17 -12.44 19.51
N LEU A 80 5.35 -12.54 20.82
CA LEU A 80 5.96 -13.67 21.51
C LEU A 80 5.04 -14.17 22.63
N ALA A 81 4.95 -15.50 22.75
CA ALA A 81 4.34 -16.15 23.90
C ALA A 81 5.15 -17.35 24.33
N LEU A 82 5.50 -17.39 25.62
CA LEU A 82 6.13 -18.54 26.26
C LEU A 82 5.04 -19.56 26.61
N ARG A 83 5.24 -20.82 26.24
CA ARG A 83 4.39 -21.92 26.70
C ARG A 83 4.54 -22.07 28.23
N PRO A 84 3.49 -22.42 28.99
CA PRO A 84 3.54 -22.38 30.46
C PRO A 84 4.66 -23.22 31.10
N ASP A 85 5.02 -24.37 30.53
CA ASP A 85 6.18 -25.18 30.97
C ASP A 85 7.56 -24.57 30.68
N GLY A 86 7.64 -23.53 29.85
CA GLY A 86 8.88 -22.87 29.46
C GLY A 86 9.68 -23.58 28.37
N GLU A 87 9.16 -24.66 27.78
CA GLU A 87 9.88 -25.47 26.78
C GLU A 87 9.76 -24.93 25.36
N GLU A 88 8.72 -24.14 25.06
CA GLU A 88 8.50 -23.55 23.74
C GLU A 88 8.26 -22.04 23.81
N LEU A 89 8.82 -21.33 22.83
CA LEU A 89 8.52 -19.93 22.54
C LEU A 89 7.84 -19.84 21.18
N TRP A 90 6.60 -19.35 21.17
CA TRP A 90 5.84 -19.15 19.94
C TRP A 90 5.98 -17.71 19.45
N VAL A 91 6.16 -17.56 18.14
CA VAL A 91 6.41 -16.28 17.45
C VAL A 91 5.39 -16.07 16.35
N SER A 92 4.57 -15.03 16.43
CA SER A 92 3.66 -14.66 15.34
C SER A 92 4.42 -13.94 14.23
N ASN A 93 4.36 -14.48 13.01
CA ASN A 93 4.98 -13.92 11.82
C ASN A 93 3.88 -13.31 10.96
N HIS A 94 3.71 -12.00 11.05
CA HIS A 94 2.54 -11.29 10.56
C HIS A 94 2.36 -11.47 9.05
N VAL A 95 3.45 -11.38 8.27
CA VAL A 95 3.41 -11.46 6.80
C VAL A 95 3.53 -12.89 6.28
N SER A 96 4.09 -13.80 7.07
CA SER A 96 4.18 -15.22 6.68
C SER A 96 2.87 -15.99 6.88
N ASP A 97 1.89 -15.37 7.57
CA ASP A 97 0.63 -15.98 7.97
C ASP A 97 0.84 -17.28 8.75
N SER A 98 1.80 -17.23 9.69
CA SER A 98 2.26 -18.39 10.43
C SER A 98 2.66 -18.05 11.87
N VAL A 99 2.74 -19.06 12.72
CA VAL A 99 3.46 -18.99 14.00
C VAL A 99 4.67 -19.93 13.94
N SER A 100 5.85 -19.42 14.27
CA SER A 100 7.07 -20.21 14.44
C SER A 100 7.16 -20.72 15.88
N VAL A 101 7.49 -22.00 16.07
CA VAL A 101 7.66 -22.62 17.38
C VAL A 101 9.16 -22.83 17.63
N ILE A 102 9.73 -22.08 18.56
CA ILE A 102 11.14 -22.16 18.96
C ILE A 102 11.27 -23.07 20.17
N ASP A 103 12.22 -24.01 20.10
CA ASP A 103 12.56 -24.90 21.21
C ASP A 103 13.46 -24.19 22.23
N LEU A 104 13.08 -24.25 23.50
CA LEU A 104 13.81 -23.69 24.64
C LEU A 104 14.28 -24.76 25.64
N ALA A 105 13.97 -26.04 25.43
CA ALA A 105 14.33 -27.11 26.35
C ALA A 105 15.85 -27.20 26.53
N ARG A 106 16.31 -27.23 27.79
CA ARG A 106 17.72 -27.02 28.14
C ARG A 106 18.70 -28.01 27.51
N GLU A 107 18.32 -29.28 27.55
CA GLU A 107 19.13 -30.41 27.07
C GLU A 107 18.79 -30.79 25.63
N SER A 108 17.95 -30.00 24.94
CA SER A 108 17.56 -30.30 23.57
C SER A 108 18.64 -29.87 22.59
N ALA A 109 18.97 -30.78 21.65
CA ALA A 109 19.87 -30.50 20.54
C ALA A 109 19.33 -29.40 19.60
N THR A 110 18.03 -29.08 19.66
CA THR A 110 17.40 -28.04 18.84
C THR A 110 17.14 -26.74 19.60
N ARG A 111 17.68 -26.58 20.81
CA ARG A 111 17.53 -25.34 21.59
C ARG A 111 17.91 -24.11 20.77
N PHE A 112 17.05 -23.09 20.79
CA PHE A 112 17.14 -21.87 19.98
C PHE A 112 17.03 -22.08 18.47
N HIS A 113 16.28 -23.09 18.04
CA HIS A 113 15.88 -23.29 16.66
C HIS A 113 14.36 -23.41 16.53
N VAL A 114 13.84 -23.03 15.36
CA VAL A 114 12.45 -23.30 14.98
C VAL A 114 12.28 -24.79 14.75
N VAL A 115 11.35 -25.41 15.47
CA VAL A 115 11.02 -26.84 15.41
C VAL A 115 9.64 -27.12 14.84
N GLY A 116 8.87 -26.07 14.55
CA GLY A 116 7.56 -26.18 13.92
C GLY A 116 7.03 -24.86 13.37
N THR A 117 6.11 -24.98 12.41
CA THR A 117 5.32 -23.88 11.87
C THR A 117 3.84 -24.22 12.02
N ILE A 118 3.07 -23.34 12.65
CA ILE A 118 1.61 -23.42 12.75
C ILE A 118 1.04 -22.50 11.67
N GLN A 119 0.19 -23.04 10.81
CA GLN A 119 -0.49 -22.33 9.73
C GLN A 119 -1.77 -23.07 9.35
N ASP A 120 -2.65 -22.43 8.58
CA ASP A 120 -3.81 -23.07 7.98
C ASP A 120 -3.92 -22.65 6.50
N ILE A 121 -3.79 -23.61 5.60
CA ILE A 121 -3.82 -23.39 4.15
C ILE A 121 -5.00 -24.16 3.55
N ASP A 122 -5.81 -23.49 2.74
CA ASP A 122 -6.88 -24.14 2.00
C ASP A 122 -6.29 -24.94 0.83
N SER A 123 -6.51 -26.25 0.81
CA SER A 123 -5.95 -27.14 -0.20
C SER A 123 -6.50 -26.92 -1.62
N ARG A 124 -7.68 -26.29 -1.76
CA ARG A 124 -8.31 -26.04 -3.07
C ARG A 124 -7.81 -24.75 -3.68
N THR A 125 -7.77 -23.67 -2.89
CA THR A 125 -7.30 -22.36 -3.37
C THR A 125 -5.78 -22.20 -3.23
N ARG A 126 -5.12 -23.07 -2.46
CA ARG A 126 -3.69 -22.99 -2.11
C ARG A 126 -3.32 -21.66 -1.44
N ALA A 127 -4.26 -21.04 -0.73
CA ALA A 127 -4.09 -19.77 -0.05
C ALA A 127 -4.22 -19.93 1.46
N THR A 128 -3.63 -19.01 2.22
CA THR A 128 -3.72 -19.01 3.69
C THR A 128 -5.15 -18.72 4.17
N ARG A 129 -5.50 -19.26 5.34
CA ARG A 129 -6.65 -18.91 6.20
C ARG A 129 -6.21 -18.49 7.60
N PHE A 130 -4.93 -18.13 7.72
CA PHE A 130 -4.25 -17.79 8.95
C PHE A 130 -3.58 -16.42 8.80
N ASP A 131 -4.22 -15.55 8.02
CA ASP A 131 -3.69 -14.26 7.58
C ASP A 131 -3.46 -13.32 8.77
N GLU A 132 -2.29 -12.68 8.78
CA GLU A 132 -1.88 -11.68 9.77
C GLU A 132 -2.05 -12.11 11.25
N PRO A 133 -1.33 -13.14 11.72
CA PRO A 133 -1.32 -13.48 13.15
C PRO A 133 -0.59 -12.39 13.96
N VAL A 134 -1.16 -12.00 15.12
CA VAL A 134 -0.58 -10.93 15.96
C VAL A 134 -0.36 -11.40 17.40
N GLY A 135 -1.41 -11.41 18.24
CA GLY A 135 -1.30 -11.80 19.65
C GLY A 135 -1.37 -13.31 19.84
N ILE A 136 -0.60 -13.85 20.79
CA ILE A 136 -0.62 -15.26 21.20
C ILE A 136 -0.84 -15.34 22.71
N ALA A 137 -1.74 -16.23 23.15
CA ALA A 137 -1.93 -16.51 24.57
C ALA A 137 -2.18 -18.00 24.82
N PHE A 138 -1.45 -18.59 25.77
CA PHE A 138 -1.66 -19.98 26.19
C PHE A 138 -2.74 -20.06 27.27
N ALA A 139 -3.69 -20.96 27.08
CA ALA A 139 -4.63 -21.37 28.12
C ALA A 139 -4.02 -22.43 29.05
N SER A 140 -3.23 -23.32 28.46
CA SER A 140 -2.49 -24.40 29.10
C SER A 140 -1.35 -24.85 28.18
N ASP A 141 -0.58 -25.85 28.59
CA ASP A 141 0.41 -26.50 27.72
C ASP A 141 -0.21 -27.17 26.49
N ASP A 142 -1.53 -27.36 26.46
CA ASP A 142 -2.28 -28.09 25.42
C ASP A 142 -3.07 -27.20 24.47
N LYS A 143 -3.27 -25.95 24.85
CA LYS A 143 -4.20 -25.05 24.18
C LYS A 143 -3.67 -23.64 24.15
N ALA A 144 -3.63 -23.08 22.95
CA ALA A 144 -3.27 -21.69 22.69
C ALA A 144 -4.32 -20.98 21.86
N TYR A 145 -4.31 -19.66 21.94
CA TYR A 145 -5.09 -18.74 21.14
C TYR A 145 -4.16 -17.89 20.30
N VAL A 146 -4.51 -17.65 19.05
CA VAL A 146 -3.78 -16.75 18.14
C VAL A 146 -4.79 -15.77 17.54
N ALA A 147 -4.55 -14.48 17.69
CA ALA A 147 -5.37 -13.45 17.07
C ALA A 147 -5.01 -13.31 15.58
N LEU A 148 -6.03 -13.32 14.71
CA LEU A 148 -5.92 -13.13 13.26
C LEU A 148 -6.58 -11.78 12.94
N SER A 149 -5.77 -10.73 12.73
CA SER A 149 -6.24 -9.34 12.66
C SER A 149 -7.21 -9.12 11.50
N SER A 150 -6.77 -9.42 10.28
CA SER A 150 -7.55 -9.19 9.07
C SER A 150 -8.84 -10.03 8.97
N GLU A 151 -8.89 -11.17 9.66
CA GLU A 151 -10.08 -12.05 9.66
C GLU A 151 -11.08 -11.73 10.78
N ASN A 152 -10.74 -10.85 11.72
CA ASN A 152 -11.54 -10.55 12.91
C ASN A 152 -11.88 -11.80 13.73
N ARG A 153 -10.86 -12.64 13.96
CA ARG A 153 -11.01 -13.97 14.58
C ARG A 153 -9.87 -14.30 15.53
N ILE A 154 -10.16 -15.22 16.45
CA ILE A 154 -9.14 -15.89 17.29
C ILE A 154 -9.08 -17.36 16.89
N ALA A 155 -7.94 -17.83 16.40
CA ALA A 155 -7.69 -19.25 16.19
C ALA A 155 -7.46 -19.96 17.52
N VAL A 156 -8.13 -21.09 17.74
CA VAL A 156 -7.89 -21.99 18.86
C VAL A 156 -6.99 -23.11 18.35
N VAL A 157 -5.79 -23.21 18.93
CA VAL A 157 -4.73 -24.09 18.47
C VAL A 157 -4.46 -25.17 19.52
N ASN A 158 -4.44 -26.41 19.07
CA ASN A 158 -3.95 -27.53 19.84
C ASN A 158 -2.42 -27.52 19.79
N THR A 159 -1.76 -27.29 20.91
CA THR A 159 -0.30 -27.09 20.96
C THR A 159 0.47 -28.37 20.65
N ARG A 160 -0.05 -29.54 21.04
CA ARG A 160 0.57 -30.85 20.81
C ARG A 160 0.60 -31.20 19.33
N THR A 161 -0.53 -31.03 18.64
CA THR A 161 -0.65 -31.33 17.21
C THR A 161 -0.25 -30.17 16.31
N ARG A 162 -0.15 -28.95 16.87
CA ARG A 162 0.13 -27.69 16.17
C ARG A 162 -0.90 -27.35 15.10
N LYS A 163 -2.16 -27.77 15.29
CA LYS A 163 -3.26 -27.58 14.35
C LYS A 163 -4.33 -26.64 14.92
N VAL A 164 -4.93 -25.85 14.02
CA VAL A 164 -6.10 -25.02 14.34
C VAL A 164 -7.33 -25.93 14.46
N GLU A 165 -7.96 -25.96 15.63
CA GLU A 165 -9.16 -26.77 15.88
C GLU A 165 -10.45 -26.03 15.53
N LYS A 166 -10.51 -24.74 15.86
CA LYS A 166 -11.66 -23.86 15.60
C LYS A 166 -11.27 -22.39 15.64
N ARG A 167 -12.23 -21.51 15.37
CA ARG A 167 -12.07 -20.05 15.41
C ARG A 167 -13.19 -19.40 16.20
N LEU A 168 -12.83 -18.45 17.06
CA LEU A 168 -13.77 -17.58 17.78
C LEU A 168 -13.99 -16.32 16.95
N ARG A 169 -15.24 -15.87 16.85
CA ARG A 169 -15.62 -14.65 16.12
C ARG A 169 -15.43 -13.43 17.01
N ILE A 170 -14.78 -12.40 16.49
CA ILE A 170 -14.72 -11.07 17.08
C ILE A 170 -15.56 -10.14 16.21
N THR A 171 -16.51 -9.41 16.80
CA THR A 171 -17.43 -8.51 16.09
C THR A 171 -16.95 -7.06 16.08
N ALA A 172 -15.63 -6.89 16.17
CA ALA A 172 -14.86 -5.66 16.12
C ALA A 172 -13.59 -5.94 15.30
N GLN A 173 -12.86 -4.89 14.98
CA GLN A 173 -11.87 -4.92 13.91
C GLN A 173 -10.44 -5.02 14.46
N ASP A 174 -9.64 -5.82 13.76
CA ASP A 174 -8.21 -5.99 14.05
C ASP A 174 -7.95 -6.45 15.50
N PRO A 175 -8.37 -7.67 15.91
CA PRO A 175 -7.98 -8.24 17.20
C PRO A 175 -6.45 -8.35 17.30
N ARG A 176 -5.84 -7.61 18.25
CA ARG A 176 -4.38 -7.56 18.41
C ARG A 176 -3.90 -8.10 19.74
N ALA A 177 -4.24 -7.43 20.84
CA ALA A 177 -3.72 -7.76 22.15
C ALA A 177 -4.62 -8.79 22.82
N ILE A 178 -4.03 -9.94 23.15
CA ILE A 178 -4.72 -11.02 23.86
C ILE A 178 -3.88 -11.51 25.05
N MET A 179 -4.55 -11.93 26.11
CA MET A 179 -3.91 -12.50 27.29
C MET A 179 -4.85 -13.51 27.95
N VAL A 180 -4.28 -14.59 28.50
CA VAL A 180 -5.02 -15.47 29.42
C VAL A 180 -4.60 -15.16 30.86
N LYS A 181 -5.59 -14.99 31.73
CA LYS A 181 -5.41 -14.85 33.18
C LYS A 181 -6.60 -15.46 33.89
N ASN A 182 -6.38 -16.20 34.98
CA ASN A 182 -7.43 -16.77 35.83
C ASN A 182 -8.49 -17.59 35.06
N GLY A 183 -8.05 -18.36 34.05
CA GLY A 183 -8.94 -19.20 33.23
C GLY A 183 -9.79 -18.42 32.20
N LEU A 184 -9.56 -17.12 32.05
CA LEU A 184 -10.25 -16.27 31.08
C LEU A 184 -9.27 -15.78 30.01
N LEU A 185 -9.73 -15.78 28.75
CA LEU A 185 -9.07 -15.14 27.63
C LEU A 185 -9.65 -13.73 27.46
N TYR A 186 -8.78 -12.73 27.51
CA TYR A 186 -9.10 -11.33 27.26
C TYR A 186 -8.60 -10.96 25.88
N VAL A 187 -9.45 -10.32 25.08
CA VAL A 187 -9.16 -9.92 23.70
C VAL A 187 -9.56 -8.47 23.50
N VAL A 188 -8.61 -7.68 23.02
CA VAL A 188 -8.82 -6.28 22.65
C VAL A 188 -8.63 -6.12 21.13
N PRO A 189 -9.68 -5.71 20.40
CA PRO A 189 -9.58 -5.19 19.04
C PRO A 189 -8.90 -3.82 19.04
N PHE A 190 -8.04 -3.57 18.06
CA PHE A 190 -7.38 -2.28 17.89
C PHE A 190 -8.38 -1.19 17.54
N GLU A 191 -9.29 -1.49 16.61
CA GLU A 191 -10.25 -0.54 16.07
C GLU A 191 -11.61 -0.72 16.75
N SER A 192 -11.72 -0.07 17.90
CA SER A 192 -12.82 -0.30 18.84
C SER A 192 -14.05 0.55 18.59
N ASN A 193 -13.83 1.76 18.05
CA ASN A 193 -14.79 2.86 17.91
C ASN A 193 -15.03 3.66 19.20
N ASN A 194 -15.86 4.69 19.11
CA ASN A 194 -16.31 5.53 20.23
C ASN A 194 -17.76 6.00 20.04
N LYS A 195 -18.55 5.19 19.32
CA LYS A 195 -19.96 5.43 18.94
C LYS A 195 -20.21 6.62 18.01
N THR A 196 -19.21 7.11 17.29
CA THR A 196 -19.37 8.28 16.41
C THR A 196 -19.83 7.94 14.99
N GLN A 197 -20.65 8.82 14.43
CA GLN A 197 -21.08 8.80 13.02
C GLN A 197 -21.41 10.23 12.55
N LEU A 198 -21.76 10.40 11.27
CA LEU A 198 -22.39 11.65 10.82
C LEU A 198 -23.78 11.85 11.42
N SER A 199 -24.15 13.12 11.60
CA SER A 199 -25.47 13.57 12.06
C SER A 199 -26.58 13.42 11.02
N GLY A 200 -26.64 12.29 10.33
CA GLY A 200 -27.66 11.98 9.33
C GLY A 200 -28.61 10.89 9.80
N GLY A 201 -29.75 10.76 9.13
CA GLY A 201 -30.80 9.79 9.47
C GLY A 201 -32.02 9.90 8.56
N TYR A 202 -33.10 9.21 8.94
CA TYR A 202 -34.38 9.29 8.21
C TYR A 202 -35.24 10.49 8.62
N LYS A 203 -35.19 10.86 9.90
CA LYS A 203 -36.07 11.88 10.48
C LYS A 203 -35.20 12.96 11.11
N LEU A 204 -35.37 14.19 10.64
CA LEU A 204 -34.72 15.36 11.21
C LEU A 204 -35.19 15.57 12.65
N ASP A 205 -34.24 15.71 13.56
CA ASP A 205 -34.46 16.10 14.95
C ASP A 205 -33.65 17.34 15.36
N GLY A 206 -32.67 17.74 14.54
CA GLY A 206 -31.81 18.90 14.77
C GLY A 206 -30.62 18.64 15.68
N ASP A 207 -30.53 17.47 16.31
CA ASP A 207 -29.49 17.11 17.28
C ASP A 207 -28.63 15.94 16.76
N LEU A 208 -29.21 14.74 16.63
CA LEU A 208 -28.54 13.56 16.09
C LEU A 208 -28.68 13.48 14.58
N VAL A 209 -29.71 14.10 14.03
CA VAL A 209 -30.06 14.10 12.62
C VAL A 209 -30.30 15.54 12.15
N THR A 210 -29.26 16.14 11.57
CA THR A 210 -29.25 17.48 10.98
C THR A 210 -29.55 17.46 9.48
N PHE A 211 -29.48 16.29 8.83
CA PHE A 211 -29.88 16.12 7.44
C PHE A 211 -30.55 14.76 7.19
N ASN A 212 -31.47 14.73 6.22
CA ASN A 212 -32.10 13.49 5.79
C ASN A 212 -31.16 12.74 4.83
N ALA A 213 -30.46 11.74 5.36
CA ALA A 213 -29.47 11.00 4.61
C ALA A 213 -30.09 10.11 3.53
N HIS A 214 -31.33 9.66 3.72
CA HIS A 214 -32.06 8.88 2.72
C HIS A 214 -32.43 9.76 1.53
N GLU A 215 -33.03 10.93 1.78
CA GLU A 215 -33.31 11.90 0.72
C GLU A 215 -32.03 12.28 -0.03
N HIS A 216 -30.96 12.59 0.70
CA HIS A 216 -29.70 13.03 0.11
C HIS A 216 -29.00 11.95 -0.73
N SER A 217 -28.79 10.77 -0.13
CA SER A 217 -27.88 9.75 -0.69
C SER A 217 -28.58 8.68 -1.50
N ILE A 218 -29.88 8.47 -1.28
CA ILE A 218 -30.64 7.38 -1.90
C ILE A 218 -31.67 7.95 -2.89
N ALA A 219 -32.50 8.91 -2.47
CA ALA A 219 -33.56 9.44 -3.32
C ALA A 219 -33.03 10.37 -4.43
N HIS A 220 -32.06 11.23 -4.14
CA HIS A 220 -31.54 12.23 -5.09
C HIS A 220 -30.13 11.95 -5.63
N ASN A 221 -29.42 10.94 -5.08
CA ASN A 221 -28.08 10.50 -5.51
C ASN A 221 -27.08 11.65 -5.77
N ASN A 222 -26.88 12.55 -4.81
CA ASN A 222 -25.97 13.68 -4.96
C ASN A 222 -24.51 13.31 -4.61
N VAL A 223 -23.57 13.68 -5.48
CA VAL A 223 -22.18 13.25 -5.44
C VAL A 223 -21.34 13.96 -4.37
N LEU A 224 -21.61 15.23 -4.02
CA LEU A 224 -20.70 16.08 -3.22
C LEU A 224 -21.26 16.62 -1.88
N SER A 225 -22.43 16.15 -1.41
CA SER A 225 -23.04 16.64 -0.15
C SER A 225 -23.10 18.16 0.00
N LEU A 226 -23.26 18.88 -1.12
CA LEU A 226 -23.21 20.33 -1.15
C LEU A 226 -24.39 20.93 -0.39
N GLY A 227 -24.11 21.89 0.50
CA GLY A 227 -25.12 22.70 1.19
C GLY A 227 -25.83 22.04 2.38
N HIS A 228 -25.55 20.78 2.71
CA HIS A 228 -26.08 20.14 3.91
C HIS A 228 -25.25 20.49 5.15
N VAL A 229 -25.93 20.70 6.28
CA VAL A 229 -25.31 20.86 7.59
C VAL A 229 -24.98 19.47 8.12
N THR A 230 -23.70 19.16 8.30
CA THR A 230 -23.27 17.84 8.80
C THR A 230 -22.29 17.99 9.95
N ASP A 231 -22.60 17.31 11.05
CA ASP A 231 -21.75 17.20 12.21
C ASP A 231 -21.32 15.74 12.45
N ILE A 232 -20.31 15.53 13.30
CA ILE A 232 -19.97 14.24 13.86
C ILE A 232 -20.62 14.15 15.24
N VAL A 233 -21.44 13.13 15.45
CA VAL A 233 -22.23 12.94 16.68
C VAL A 233 -22.01 11.54 17.25
N LYS A 234 -22.13 11.42 18.58
CA LYS A 234 -22.23 10.11 19.25
C LYS A 234 -23.65 9.60 19.14
N HIS A 235 -23.82 8.44 18.52
CA HIS A 235 -25.12 7.81 18.36
C HIS A 235 -25.20 6.51 19.19
N PRO A 236 -26.15 6.36 20.13
CA PRO A 236 -26.16 5.27 21.10
C PRO A 236 -26.34 3.86 20.50
N ARG A 237 -26.96 3.77 19.31
CA ARG A 237 -27.09 2.50 18.57
C ARG A 237 -25.83 2.07 17.83
N VAL A 238 -24.84 2.94 17.65
CA VAL A 238 -23.58 2.57 16.98
C VAL A 238 -22.85 1.57 17.88
N PRO A 239 -22.55 0.35 17.40
CA PRO A 239 -21.85 -0.63 18.22
C PRO A 239 -20.44 -0.16 18.61
N ASP A 240 -20.07 -0.51 19.84
CA ASP A 240 -18.81 -0.19 20.51
C ASP A 240 -18.48 -1.44 21.34
N ARG A 241 -17.45 -2.17 20.95
CA ARG A 241 -17.16 -3.49 21.54
C ARG A 241 -15.66 -3.65 21.66
N ASP A 242 -15.18 -3.43 22.88
CA ASP A 242 -13.80 -3.01 23.10
C ASP A 242 -12.97 -4.03 23.87
N LEU A 243 -13.63 -4.87 24.64
CA LEU A 243 -13.00 -5.97 25.34
C LEU A 243 -13.92 -7.17 25.26
N TYR A 244 -13.41 -8.29 24.76
CA TYR A 244 -14.09 -9.58 24.76
C TYR A 244 -13.41 -10.48 25.78
N ILE A 245 -14.22 -11.13 26.62
CA ILE A 245 -13.76 -12.05 27.66
C ILE A 245 -14.38 -13.41 27.42
N PHE A 246 -13.55 -14.43 27.18
CA PHE A 246 -13.98 -15.80 26.94
C PHE A 246 -13.56 -16.72 28.08
N ASP A 247 -14.38 -17.72 28.40
CA ASP A 247 -14.00 -18.82 29.28
C ASP A 247 -13.09 -19.78 28.52
N THR A 248 -11.87 -20.01 29.01
CA THR A 248 -10.87 -20.79 28.27
C THR A 248 -11.17 -22.28 28.22
N ARG A 249 -12.04 -22.79 29.09
CA ARG A 249 -12.43 -24.21 29.11
C ARG A 249 -13.47 -24.51 28.05
N THR A 250 -14.45 -23.61 27.87
CA THR A 250 -15.60 -23.80 26.97
C THR A 250 -15.50 -23.01 25.67
N ASP A 251 -14.60 -22.02 25.61
CA ASP A 251 -14.47 -21.03 24.55
C ASP A 251 -15.72 -20.18 24.31
N ARG A 252 -16.60 -20.09 25.31
CA ARG A 252 -17.80 -19.26 25.26
C ARG A 252 -17.46 -17.84 25.66
N LEU A 253 -18.01 -16.88 24.92
CA LEU A 253 -17.97 -15.46 25.27
C LEU A 253 -18.74 -15.27 26.58
N VAL A 254 -18.06 -14.76 27.60
CA VAL A 254 -18.60 -14.48 28.93
C VAL A 254 -19.13 -13.05 28.99
N ARG A 255 -18.33 -12.08 28.50
CA ARG A 255 -18.63 -10.66 28.62
C ARG A 255 -18.00 -9.86 27.48
N THR A 256 -18.70 -8.83 27.05
CA THR A 256 -18.13 -7.71 26.27
C THR A 256 -18.19 -6.43 27.10
N VAL A 257 -17.19 -5.58 26.99
CA VAL A 257 -17.16 -4.24 27.61
C VAL A 257 -17.00 -3.21 26.51
N ASP A 258 -17.70 -2.09 26.64
CA ASP A 258 -17.71 -0.98 25.69
C ASP A 258 -17.17 0.31 26.31
N THR A 259 -16.96 1.32 25.46
CA THR A 259 -16.53 2.67 25.79
C THR A 259 -15.21 2.69 26.60
N LEU A 260 -14.18 2.05 26.06
CA LEU A 260 -12.84 1.91 26.67
C LEU A 260 -11.79 2.82 26.02
N GLY A 261 -12.10 3.44 24.89
CA GLY A 261 -11.20 4.29 24.10
C GLY A 261 -11.49 4.08 22.61
N THR A 262 -10.81 4.84 21.74
CA THR A 262 -11.06 4.76 20.30
C THR A 262 -10.14 3.79 19.57
N LEU A 263 -8.84 3.87 19.87
CA LEU A 263 -7.82 2.92 19.40
C LEU A 263 -7.17 2.28 20.62
N LEU A 264 -7.17 0.94 20.66
CA LEU A 264 -6.73 0.17 21.82
C LEU A 264 -5.49 -0.64 21.48
N TYR A 265 -4.39 -0.38 22.19
CA TYR A 265 -3.08 -0.96 21.88
C TYR A 265 -2.81 -2.18 22.75
N GLY A 266 -2.04 -2.01 23.84
CA GLY A 266 -1.66 -3.07 24.75
C GLY A 266 -2.72 -3.38 25.81
N LEU A 267 -2.59 -4.57 26.39
CA LEU A 267 -3.44 -5.12 27.43
C LEU A 267 -2.60 -5.73 28.56
N ALA A 268 -2.97 -5.47 29.81
CA ALA A 268 -2.46 -6.19 30.98
C ALA A 268 -3.60 -6.55 31.94
N VAL A 269 -3.48 -7.67 32.65
CA VAL A 269 -4.47 -8.13 33.64
C VAL A 269 -3.76 -8.48 34.94
N ASN A 270 -4.20 -7.86 36.04
CA ASN A 270 -3.58 -8.07 37.35
C ASN A 270 -4.07 -9.35 38.04
N SER A 271 -3.56 -9.67 39.24
CA SER A 271 -3.94 -10.91 39.94
C SER A 271 -5.44 -10.97 40.29
N LYS A 272 -6.06 -9.81 40.53
CA LYS A 272 -7.49 -9.65 40.86
C LYS A 272 -8.42 -9.73 39.65
N GLY A 273 -7.87 -9.74 38.43
CA GLY A 273 -8.64 -9.71 37.18
C GLY A 273 -9.06 -8.31 36.74
N ASP A 274 -8.52 -7.24 37.33
CA ASP A 274 -8.65 -5.90 36.77
C ASP A 274 -7.83 -5.83 35.48
N VAL A 275 -8.44 -5.28 34.45
CA VAL A 275 -7.87 -5.17 33.11
C VAL A 275 -7.40 -3.74 32.90
N PHE A 276 -6.19 -3.57 32.37
CA PHE A 276 -5.61 -2.28 32.01
C PHE A 276 -5.35 -2.27 30.51
N ILE A 277 -5.79 -1.21 29.83
CA ILE A 277 -5.67 -1.05 28.37
C ILE A 277 -4.98 0.27 28.08
N ALA A 278 -3.90 0.23 27.32
CA ALA A 278 -3.31 1.44 26.74
C ALA A 278 -4.13 1.87 25.53
N GLN A 279 -4.55 3.14 25.51
CA GLN A 279 -5.45 3.62 24.46
C GLN A 279 -5.29 5.09 24.15
N THR A 280 -5.76 5.43 22.95
CA THR A 280 -6.05 6.81 22.57
C THR A 280 -7.54 7.00 22.35
N ASP A 281 -8.11 8.06 22.92
CA ASP A 281 -9.50 8.44 22.71
C ASP A 281 -9.58 9.63 21.77
N ALA A 282 -10.10 9.39 20.58
CA ALA A 282 -10.33 10.43 19.60
C ALA A 282 -11.58 11.21 20.01
N ARG A 283 -11.44 12.52 20.13
CA ARG A 283 -12.53 13.42 20.52
C ARG A 283 -13.22 13.99 19.29
N ASN A 284 -13.44 13.17 18.28
CA ASN A 284 -13.89 13.61 16.98
C ASN A 284 -15.33 14.16 16.97
N ASP A 285 -16.19 13.77 17.92
CA ASP A 285 -17.50 14.40 18.16
C ASP A 285 -17.37 15.85 18.68
N ILE A 286 -16.30 16.15 19.43
CA ILE A 286 -16.01 17.51 19.92
C ILE A 286 -15.44 18.38 18.79
N ASN A 287 -14.61 17.78 17.93
CA ASN A 287 -14.24 18.36 16.62
C ASN A 287 -15.45 18.50 15.67
N GLY A 288 -16.53 17.77 15.98
CA GLY A 288 -17.56 17.35 15.06
C GLY A 288 -18.60 18.37 14.68
N ARG A 289 -18.72 19.53 15.34
CA ARG A 289 -19.77 20.53 15.01
C ARG A 289 -19.38 21.46 13.88
N ALA A 290 -18.78 20.94 12.81
CA ALA A 290 -18.35 21.72 11.65
C ALA A 290 -19.51 22.37 10.89
N GLY A 291 -20.69 21.77 10.93
CA GLY A 291 -21.87 22.30 10.29
C GLY A 291 -22.57 23.32 11.15
N THR A 292 -23.03 22.91 12.34
CA THR A 292 -23.84 23.75 13.22
C THR A 292 -23.02 24.83 13.94
N GLY A 293 -21.83 24.47 14.43
CA GLY A 293 -20.95 25.35 15.20
C GLY A 293 -19.81 25.96 14.40
N LYS A 294 -19.57 25.51 13.15
CA LYS A 294 -18.39 25.86 12.35
C LYS A 294 -17.06 25.53 13.05
N HIS A 295 -17.07 24.50 13.90
CA HIS A 295 -15.88 24.03 14.60
C HIS A 295 -14.82 23.46 13.64
N GLY A 296 -13.58 23.42 14.11
CA GLY A 296 -12.49 22.62 13.58
C GLY A 296 -11.52 22.23 14.71
N LEU A 297 -10.23 22.15 14.38
CA LEU A 297 -9.21 21.73 15.34
C LEU A 297 -8.99 22.71 16.51
N ALA A 298 -9.33 23.98 16.35
CA ALA A 298 -9.15 25.00 17.40
C ALA A 298 -9.98 24.66 18.64
N GLU A 299 -11.20 24.16 18.46
CA GLU A 299 -12.13 23.78 19.52
C GLU A 299 -11.67 22.54 20.30
N LEU A 300 -10.77 21.74 19.72
CA LEU A 300 -10.05 20.68 20.43
C LEU A 300 -8.80 21.16 21.18
N GLY A 301 -8.41 22.42 21.01
CA GLY A 301 -7.08 22.92 21.40
C GLY A 301 -5.96 22.27 20.58
N ASN A 302 -6.23 21.91 19.32
CA ASN A 302 -5.33 21.14 18.46
C ASN A 302 -4.78 19.88 19.14
N ARG A 303 -5.66 19.18 19.88
CA ARG A 303 -5.36 17.91 20.51
C ARG A 303 -6.40 16.87 20.10
N ALA A 304 -6.06 16.14 19.04
CA ALA A 304 -6.91 15.13 18.41
C ALA A 304 -7.24 13.97 19.36
N PHE A 305 -6.27 13.57 20.18
CA PHE A 305 -6.36 12.40 21.04
C PHE A 305 -6.12 12.73 22.50
N LEU A 306 -6.86 12.06 23.39
CA LEU A 306 -6.44 11.87 24.77
C LEU A 306 -5.61 10.61 24.87
N ASN A 307 -4.44 10.71 25.49
CA ASN A 307 -3.59 9.56 25.80
C ASN A 307 -3.93 9.06 27.19
N GLN A 308 -4.40 7.81 27.31
CA GLN A 308 -4.96 7.30 28.55
C GLN A 308 -4.62 5.83 28.79
N ILE A 309 -4.71 5.43 30.06
CA ILE A 309 -4.87 4.02 30.44
C ILE A 309 -6.30 3.83 30.92
N THR A 310 -7.00 2.85 30.37
CA THR A 310 -8.34 2.47 30.80
C THR A 310 -8.27 1.26 31.71
N LYS A 311 -8.78 1.39 32.94
CA LYS A 311 -8.93 0.28 33.89
C LYS A 311 -10.37 -0.23 33.87
N VAL A 312 -10.55 -1.51 33.54
CA VAL A 312 -11.82 -2.23 33.66
C VAL A 312 -11.76 -3.13 34.89
N PRO A 313 -12.51 -2.85 35.97
CA PRO A 313 -12.46 -3.68 37.16
C PRO A 313 -13.09 -5.06 36.90
N ALA A 314 -12.60 -6.08 37.60
CA ALA A 314 -13.04 -7.47 37.40
C ALA A 314 -14.56 -7.69 37.53
N GLY A 315 -15.23 -6.89 38.36
CA GLY A 315 -16.68 -7.02 38.61
C GLY A 315 -17.55 -6.69 37.40
N GLU A 316 -18.59 -7.50 37.15
CA GLU A 316 -19.49 -7.38 35.98
C GLU A 316 -20.18 -6.02 35.85
N LYS A 317 -20.50 -5.36 36.97
CA LYS A 317 -21.21 -4.08 37.00
C LYS A 317 -20.28 -2.88 37.22
N ALA A 318 -18.98 -3.10 37.37
CA ALA A 318 -18.04 -2.02 37.64
C ALA A 318 -17.80 -1.22 36.36
N LYS A 319 -17.92 0.12 36.48
CA LYS A 319 -17.66 1.03 35.35
C LYS A 319 -16.14 1.14 35.09
N PRO A 320 -15.73 1.25 33.82
CA PRO A 320 -14.36 1.59 33.47
C PRO A 320 -13.90 2.90 34.13
N LYS A 321 -12.62 2.97 34.48
CA LYS A 321 -11.95 4.17 34.98
C LYS A 321 -10.88 4.60 34.00
N PHE A 322 -10.79 5.89 33.73
CA PHE A 322 -9.81 6.46 32.80
C PHE A 322 -8.71 7.18 33.58
N TYR A 323 -7.47 6.78 33.34
CA TYR A 323 -6.28 7.45 33.84
C TYR A 323 -5.71 8.31 32.72
N ASP A 324 -5.91 9.62 32.84
CA ASP A 324 -5.35 10.60 31.91
C ASP A 324 -3.84 10.69 32.11
N LEU A 325 -3.06 10.40 31.06
CA LEU A 325 -1.59 10.52 31.11
C LEU A 325 -1.11 11.97 31.05
N GLU A 326 -2.03 12.88 30.72
CA GLU A 326 -1.75 14.28 30.43
C GLU A 326 -2.96 15.13 30.85
N PRO A 327 -2.79 16.40 31.28
CA PRO A 327 -3.91 17.28 31.65
C PRO A 327 -4.95 17.38 30.54
N ARG A 328 -6.25 17.42 30.84
CA ARG A 328 -7.29 17.54 29.80
C ARG A 328 -7.34 18.96 29.19
N PRO A 329 -7.61 19.10 27.87
CA PRO A 329 -7.84 20.40 27.25
C PRO A 329 -8.91 21.25 27.98
N PRO A 330 -8.74 22.58 28.05
CA PRO A 330 -7.76 23.40 27.33
C PRO A 330 -6.34 23.41 27.95
N LYS A 331 -6.11 22.68 29.05
CA LYS A 331 -4.75 22.53 29.61
C LYS A 331 -3.95 21.51 28.78
N HIS A 332 -2.69 21.81 28.51
CA HIS A 332 -1.77 20.94 27.81
C HIS A 332 -0.61 20.54 28.73
N PRO A 333 -0.01 19.35 28.55
CA PRO A 333 1.22 19.02 29.25
C PRO A 333 2.35 19.95 28.82
N LYS A 334 3.40 20.08 29.64
CA LYS A 334 4.67 20.59 29.10
C LYS A 334 5.12 19.63 28.01
N ARG A 335 5.75 20.14 26.94
CA ARG A 335 6.17 19.31 25.81
C ARG A 335 7.10 18.16 26.21
N SER A 336 7.97 18.37 27.20
CA SER A 336 8.86 17.33 27.78
C SER A 336 8.15 16.31 28.67
N GLU A 337 6.88 16.57 29.02
CA GLU A 337 6.06 15.75 29.91
C GLU A 337 4.94 15.03 29.15
N ALA A 338 4.83 15.22 27.83
CA ALA A 338 3.81 14.55 27.01
C ALA A 338 4.09 13.04 26.88
N LEU A 339 3.02 12.25 26.78
CA LEU A 339 3.02 10.79 26.75
C LEU A 339 2.12 10.31 25.61
N ALA A 340 2.45 10.74 24.40
CA ALA A 340 1.71 10.46 23.18
C ALA A 340 1.76 8.98 22.79
N THR A 341 0.60 8.45 22.41
CA THR A 341 0.40 7.09 21.90
C THR A 341 0.89 6.04 22.91
N PRO A 342 0.22 5.89 24.07
CA PRO A 342 0.49 4.77 24.97
C PRO A 342 0.25 3.47 24.20
N TYR A 343 1.20 2.54 24.28
CA TYR A 343 1.25 1.36 23.42
C TYR A 343 1.33 0.07 24.25
N GLY A 344 2.52 -0.36 24.64
CA GLY A 344 2.73 -1.50 25.52
C GLY A 344 2.57 -1.12 27.00
N LEU A 345 2.05 -2.05 27.80
CA LEU A 345 2.01 -1.92 29.25
C LEU A 345 2.19 -3.26 29.95
N GLN A 346 2.73 -3.23 31.18
CA GLN A 346 2.72 -4.35 32.12
C GLN A 346 2.30 -3.87 33.51
N VAL A 347 1.59 -4.74 34.22
CA VAL A 347 1.29 -4.59 35.65
C VAL A 347 2.27 -5.44 36.44
N SER A 348 2.77 -4.91 37.55
CA SER A 348 3.72 -5.61 38.41
C SER A 348 3.09 -6.79 39.14
N GLY A 349 3.91 -7.76 39.54
CA GLY A 349 3.48 -8.96 40.25
C GLY A 349 2.83 -8.69 41.62
N ASP A 350 3.12 -7.54 42.24
CA ASP A 350 2.46 -7.06 43.45
C ASP A 350 1.16 -6.26 43.19
N ASP A 351 0.74 -6.16 41.93
CA ASP A 351 -0.41 -5.39 41.42
C ASP A 351 -0.35 -3.87 41.71
N ALA A 352 0.75 -3.34 42.23
CA ALA A 352 0.82 -1.95 42.69
C ALA A 352 1.27 -0.96 41.60
N THR A 353 2.03 -1.43 40.61
CA THR A 353 2.71 -0.58 39.63
C THR A 353 2.31 -0.96 38.21
N LEU A 354 2.10 0.04 37.36
CA LEU A 354 2.02 -0.10 35.91
C LEU A 354 3.25 0.53 35.27
N VAL A 355 3.83 -0.14 34.28
CA VAL A 355 4.88 0.43 33.44
C VAL A 355 4.37 0.47 32.01
N VAL A 356 4.41 1.64 31.38
CA VAL A 356 3.75 1.92 30.10
C VAL A 356 4.73 2.59 29.15
N SER A 357 4.76 2.17 27.89
CA SER A 357 5.51 2.85 26.83
C SER A 357 4.60 3.85 26.11
N ALA A 358 5.09 5.06 25.88
CA ALA A 358 4.45 6.09 25.04
C ALA A 358 5.23 6.19 23.72
N ALA A 359 4.74 5.50 22.70
CA ALA A 359 5.43 5.26 21.44
C ALA A 359 5.71 6.56 20.67
N GLY A 360 4.77 7.52 20.66
CA GLY A 360 4.96 8.78 19.94
C GLY A 360 5.90 9.76 20.65
N SER A 361 6.07 9.61 21.96
CA SER A 361 6.88 10.51 22.79
C SER A 361 8.30 10.00 23.03
N ASP A 362 8.63 8.77 22.62
CA ASP A 362 9.90 8.09 22.94
C ASP A 362 10.13 7.99 24.46
N MET A 363 9.07 7.67 25.21
CA MET A 363 9.08 7.66 26.68
C MET A 363 8.57 6.34 27.25
N VAL A 364 9.03 6.01 28.45
CA VAL A 364 8.40 5.03 29.35
C VAL A 364 7.99 5.76 30.62
N CYS A 365 6.77 5.50 31.10
CA CYS A 365 6.28 6.04 32.37
C CYS A 365 5.87 4.91 33.32
N VAL A 366 5.99 5.23 34.61
CA VAL A 366 5.63 4.36 35.74
C VAL A 366 4.45 4.99 36.45
N LEU A 367 3.39 4.21 36.70
CA LEU A 367 2.17 4.67 37.34
C LEU A 367 1.81 3.81 38.54
N ASP A 368 1.10 4.40 39.50
CA ASP A 368 0.35 3.66 40.51
C ASP A 368 -0.85 2.97 39.86
N ALA A 369 -0.95 1.65 39.98
CA ALA A 369 -1.99 0.84 39.34
C ALA A 369 -3.40 1.02 39.96
N THR A 370 -3.49 1.62 41.14
CA THR A 370 -4.75 1.83 41.86
C THR A 370 -5.40 3.13 41.43
N ASN A 371 -4.64 4.22 41.39
CA ASN A 371 -5.15 5.57 41.13
C ASN A 371 -4.70 6.16 39.78
N GLY A 372 -3.74 5.55 39.09
CA GLY A 372 -3.24 6.02 37.80
C GLY A 372 -2.32 7.23 37.88
N SER A 373 -1.83 7.61 39.07
CA SER A 373 -0.87 8.71 39.20
C SER A 373 0.48 8.33 38.60
N ILE A 374 1.09 9.25 37.86
CA ILE A 374 2.43 9.06 37.29
C ILE A 374 3.45 9.23 38.43
N LEU A 375 4.20 8.17 38.70
CA LEU A 375 5.26 8.15 39.69
C LEU A 375 6.57 8.71 39.11
N GLY A 376 6.92 8.26 37.91
CA GLY A 376 8.15 8.64 37.23
C GLY A 376 8.09 8.37 35.73
N ARG A 377 9.06 8.90 34.98
CA ARG A 377 9.16 8.73 33.53
C ARG A 377 10.60 8.87 33.06
N VAL A 378 10.94 8.20 31.97
CA VAL A 378 12.27 8.22 31.36
C VAL A 378 12.18 8.24 29.85
N LYS A 379 13.09 8.96 29.20
CA LYS A 379 13.24 8.96 27.75
C LYS A 379 14.01 7.73 27.30
N VAL A 380 13.53 7.07 26.27
CA VAL A 380 14.17 5.92 25.61
C VAL A 380 14.40 6.23 24.13
N ASP A 381 14.91 5.27 23.36
CA ASP A 381 15.07 5.46 21.92
C ASP A 381 13.72 5.40 21.19
N SER A 382 13.74 5.69 19.89
CA SER A 382 12.52 5.98 19.14
C SER A 382 11.50 4.84 19.05
N VAL A 383 10.26 5.19 19.34
CA VAL A 383 9.04 4.36 19.21
C VAL A 383 9.05 3.12 20.12
N PRO A 384 9.04 3.29 21.46
CA PRO A 384 8.93 2.17 22.39
C PRO A 384 7.54 1.52 22.31
N ARG A 385 7.49 0.20 22.10
CA ARG A 385 6.22 -0.56 21.93
C ARG A 385 6.08 -1.77 22.85
N GLY A 386 7.17 -2.37 23.30
CA GLY A 386 7.15 -3.56 24.15
C GLY A 386 7.88 -3.36 25.46
N ILE A 387 7.40 -4.01 26.52
CA ILE A 387 8.00 -3.98 27.86
C ILE A 387 8.07 -5.40 28.41
N ALA A 388 9.13 -5.76 29.12
CA ALA A 388 9.16 -6.88 30.05
C ALA A 388 9.80 -6.46 31.38
N LEU A 389 9.09 -6.68 32.48
CA LEU A 389 9.52 -6.31 33.81
C LEU A 389 10.54 -7.30 34.39
N VAL A 390 11.50 -6.75 35.12
CA VAL A 390 12.36 -7.48 36.06
C VAL A 390 11.89 -7.10 37.46
N GLU A 391 11.52 -8.11 38.24
CA GLU A 391 10.90 -7.90 39.55
C GLU A 391 11.71 -8.60 40.65
N ASN A 392 11.59 -8.08 41.86
CA ASN A 392 12.08 -8.76 43.05
C ASN A 392 11.13 -9.89 43.49
N GLN A 393 11.49 -10.61 44.55
CA GLN A 393 10.67 -11.73 45.07
C GLN A 393 9.28 -11.32 45.57
N ARG A 394 9.06 -10.03 45.85
CA ARG A 394 7.75 -9.50 46.28
C ARG A 394 6.88 -9.09 45.09
N GLY A 395 7.39 -9.16 43.86
CA GLY A 395 6.69 -8.71 42.66
C GLY A 395 6.82 -7.21 42.39
N THR A 396 7.67 -6.49 43.13
CA THR A 396 7.93 -5.07 42.88
C THR A 396 8.94 -4.92 41.75
N PRO A 397 8.70 -4.03 40.75
CA PRO A 397 9.61 -3.85 39.64
C PRO A 397 10.93 -3.23 40.10
N THR A 398 12.04 -3.82 39.68
CA THR A 398 13.41 -3.32 39.90
C THR A 398 14.10 -2.93 38.61
N GLY A 399 13.59 -3.37 37.47
CA GLY A 399 14.07 -2.96 36.15
C GLY A 399 13.09 -3.35 35.04
N ALA A 400 13.39 -2.94 33.81
CA ALA A 400 12.60 -3.33 32.65
C ALA A 400 13.44 -3.40 31.38
N TRP A 401 12.97 -4.19 30.42
CA TRP A 401 13.50 -4.25 29.06
C TRP A 401 12.46 -3.68 28.11
N VAL A 402 12.87 -2.79 27.22
CA VAL A 402 11.94 -2.03 26.36
C VAL A 402 12.39 -2.10 24.92
N LEU A 403 11.55 -2.62 24.03
CA LEU A 403 11.82 -2.62 22.59
C LEU A 403 11.44 -1.25 22.00
N ASN A 404 12.44 -0.56 21.44
CA ASN A 404 12.30 0.64 20.64
C ASN A 404 12.23 0.24 19.17
N ALA A 405 10.99 0.05 18.70
CA ALA A 405 10.70 -0.72 17.48
C ALA A 405 11.21 -0.06 16.20
N VAL A 406 11.35 1.27 16.17
CA VAL A 406 11.83 2.02 14.99
C VAL A 406 13.29 2.40 15.14
N ALA A 407 13.79 2.59 16.36
CA ALA A 407 15.22 2.73 16.59
C ALA A 407 16.00 1.42 16.34
N ASN A 408 15.31 0.26 16.38
CA ASN A 408 15.89 -1.08 16.39
C ASN A 408 16.85 -1.26 17.56
N THR A 409 16.41 -0.88 18.76
CA THR A 409 17.19 -1.04 19.99
C THR A 409 16.35 -1.61 21.12
N VAL A 410 17.01 -2.13 22.15
CA VAL A 410 16.41 -2.55 23.41
C VAL A 410 16.99 -1.73 24.54
N SER A 411 16.19 -0.88 25.18
CA SER A 411 16.58 -0.14 26.37
C SER A 411 16.47 -1.03 27.61
N VAL A 412 17.49 -0.97 28.47
CA VAL A 412 17.50 -1.58 29.81
C VAL A 412 17.27 -0.47 30.83
N LEU A 413 16.22 -0.60 31.62
CA LEU A 413 15.81 0.39 32.61
C LEU A 413 16.10 -0.09 34.03
N ASP A 414 16.62 0.82 34.85
CA ASP A 414 16.61 0.73 36.31
C ASP A 414 15.31 1.31 36.85
N LEU A 415 14.56 0.51 37.60
CA LEU A 415 13.31 0.88 38.25
C LEU A 415 13.40 0.73 39.78
N SER A 416 14.60 0.64 40.35
CA SER A 416 14.80 0.59 41.80
C SER A 416 14.25 1.82 42.52
N ASN A 417 14.23 2.98 41.85
CA ASN A 417 13.49 4.18 42.25
C ASN A 417 12.40 4.51 41.20
N LEU A 418 11.16 4.15 41.49
CA LEU A 418 10.02 4.36 40.57
C LEU A 418 9.74 5.83 40.24
N ALA A 419 10.19 6.76 41.08
CA ALA A 419 10.04 8.20 40.84
C ALA A 419 11.12 8.78 39.91
N ASP A 420 12.26 8.09 39.75
CA ASP A 420 13.41 8.50 38.95
C ASP A 420 13.95 7.31 38.13
N PRO A 421 13.15 6.75 37.21
CA PRO A 421 13.59 5.64 36.37
C PRO A 421 14.72 6.06 35.42
N LYS A 422 15.68 5.17 35.16
CA LYS A 422 16.90 5.48 34.37
C LYS A 422 17.14 4.46 33.28
N VAL A 423 17.67 4.91 32.14
CA VAL A 423 18.24 4.02 31.12
C VAL A 423 19.66 3.66 31.52
N GLU A 424 19.92 2.37 31.76
CA GLU A 424 21.25 1.86 32.06
C GLU A 424 22.04 1.48 30.81
N ALA A 425 21.35 1.04 29.75
CA ALA A 425 21.95 0.65 28.49
C ALA A 425 20.93 0.71 27.35
N SER A 426 21.42 0.87 26.12
CA SER A 426 20.67 0.61 24.89
C SER A 426 21.44 -0.40 24.05
N ILE A 427 20.77 -1.50 23.67
CA ILE A 427 21.35 -2.60 22.92
C ILE A 427 20.85 -2.50 21.48
N VAL A 428 21.78 -2.33 20.53
CA VAL A 428 21.46 -2.20 19.11
C VAL A 428 21.14 -3.57 18.51
N LEU A 429 20.01 -3.67 17.82
CA LEU A 429 19.62 -4.83 17.04
C LEU A 429 20.07 -4.65 15.58
N GLU A 430 20.05 -5.73 14.80
CA GLU A 430 20.28 -5.65 13.36
C GLU A 430 19.12 -4.92 12.66
N ASP A 431 19.45 -4.07 11.69
CA ASP A 431 18.47 -3.27 10.97
C ASP A 431 18.85 -3.17 9.50
N PRO A 432 18.19 -3.94 8.62
CA PRO A 432 18.46 -3.92 7.19
C PRO A 432 17.71 -2.78 6.47
N THR A 433 16.94 -1.94 7.18
CA THR A 433 16.13 -0.90 6.52
C THR A 433 17.00 0.20 5.91
N HIS A 434 16.54 0.77 4.80
CA HIS A 434 17.19 1.91 4.18
C HIS A 434 17.33 3.07 5.19
N PRO A 435 18.51 3.67 5.40
CA PRO A 435 18.73 4.64 6.48
C PRO A 435 17.76 5.84 6.46
N GLU A 436 17.47 6.39 5.29
CA GLU A 436 16.52 7.51 5.16
C GLU A 436 15.07 7.07 5.39
N PHE A 437 14.73 5.82 5.06
CA PHE A 437 13.41 5.26 5.34
C PHE A 437 13.20 5.14 6.86
N LYS A 438 14.22 4.66 7.58
CA LYS A 438 14.22 4.63 9.05
C LYS A 438 14.05 6.02 9.64
N MET A 439 14.85 7.00 9.20
CA MET A 439 14.77 8.37 9.71
C MET A 439 13.40 9.02 9.41
N GLY A 440 12.84 8.77 8.22
CA GLY A 440 11.50 9.23 7.87
C GLY A 440 10.41 8.59 8.73
N ARG A 441 10.53 7.30 9.06
CA ARG A 441 9.63 6.60 9.98
C ARG A 441 9.71 7.15 11.40
N ILE A 442 10.90 7.53 11.87
CA ILE A 442 11.08 8.23 13.16
C ILE A 442 10.35 9.57 13.13
N ALA A 443 10.57 10.39 12.10
CA ALA A 443 9.89 11.69 11.95
C ALA A 443 8.35 11.53 11.90
N PHE A 444 7.85 10.51 11.21
CA PHE A 444 6.41 10.20 11.13
C PHE A 444 5.77 9.87 12.49
N ASN A 445 6.50 9.21 13.39
CA ASN A 445 6.02 8.85 14.73
C ASN A 445 6.25 9.95 15.77
N LYS A 446 7.03 11.00 15.44
CA LYS A 446 7.53 11.99 16.39
C LYS A 446 6.43 12.92 16.90
N ALA A 447 5.91 12.66 18.10
CA ALA A 447 4.83 13.48 18.66
C ALA A 447 5.28 14.92 18.97
N SER A 448 6.57 15.12 19.26
CA SER A 448 7.13 16.47 19.47
C SER A 448 7.05 17.38 18.24
N ALA A 449 6.68 16.84 17.06
CA ALA A 449 6.35 17.61 15.86
C ALA A 449 5.04 18.39 15.99
N SER A 450 4.12 17.95 16.85
CA SER A 450 2.92 18.73 17.19
C SER A 450 3.24 19.77 18.26
N THR A 451 2.58 20.93 18.22
CA THR A 451 2.78 21.99 19.22
C THR A 451 2.48 21.50 20.64
N THR A 452 1.49 20.62 20.78
CA THR A 452 1.09 20.03 22.07
C THR A 452 1.97 18.86 22.50
N ALA A 453 2.78 18.32 21.61
CA ALA A 453 3.57 17.09 21.79
C ALA A 453 2.76 15.82 22.10
N THR A 454 1.44 15.84 21.90
CA THR A 454 0.52 14.78 22.38
C THR A 454 0.08 13.78 21.32
N PHE A 455 0.46 13.98 20.06
CA PHE A 455 0.16 13.08 18.94
C PHE A 455 1.15 13.31 17.78
N SER A 456 1.22 12.37 16.86
CA SER A 456 2.04 12.42 15.64
C SER A 456 1.20 12.04 14.41
N CYS A 457 1.81 12.06 13.21
CA CYS A 457 1.15 11.56 12.01
C CYS A 457 0.73 10.09 12.17
N ALA A 458 1.56 9.28 12.85
CA ALA A 458 1.25 7.89 13.17
C ALA A 458 0.03 7.69 14.08
N SER A 459 -0.38 8.71 14.85
CA SER A 459 -1.59 8.62 15.68
C SER A 459 -2.87 8.57 14.84
N CYS A 460 -2.91 9.27 13.71
CA CYS A 460 -4.03 9.24 12.76
C CYS A 460 -3.85 8.17 11.66
N HIS A 461 -2.61 7.71 11.46
CA HIS A 461 -2.23 6.72 10.46
C HIS A 461 -1.50 5.52 11.10
N PRO A 462 -2.14 4.83 12.07
CA PRO A 462 -1.50 3.75 12.80
C PRO A 462 -1.11 2.62 11.84
N ASP A 463 0.15 2.21 11.91
CA ASP A 463 0.70 1.13 11.09
C ASP A 463 0.46 1.31 9.58
N GLY A 464 0.37 2.57 9.12
CA GLY A 464 0.14 2.92 7.72
C GLY A 464 -1.33 2.81 7.25
N HIS A 465 -2.25 2.44 8.13
CA HIS A 465 -3.69 2.39 7.88
C HIS A 465 -4.39 3.72 8.19
N THR A 466 -5.72 3.77 8.03
CA THR A 466 -6.57 4.84 8.54
C THR A 466 -6.87 4.59 10.02
N ASP A 467 -7.02 5.64 10.83
CA ASP A 467 -7.61 5.54 12.17
C ASP A 467 -9.13 5.30 12.17
N GLN A 468 -9.71 5.26 10.97
CA GLN A 468 -11.11 5.00 10.68
C GLN A 468 -12.10 5.97 11.33
N LEU A 469 -11.63 7.20 11.56
CA LEU A 469 -12.41 8.26 12.15
C LEU A 469 -12.78 9.31 11.12
N LEU A 470 -13.91 9.98 11.35
CA LEU A 470 -14.23 11.22 10.68
C LEU A 470 -13.55 12.37 11.40
N TRP A 471 -12.95 13.28 10.65
CA TRP A 471 -12.27 14.46 11.15
C TRP A 471 -12.71 15.71 10.41
N VAL A 472 -12.74 16.82 11.15
CA VAL A 472 -12.88 18.16 10.58
C VAL A 472 -11.51 18.83 10.70
N LEU A 473 -10.72 18.67 9.63
CA LEU A 473 -9.38 19.24 9.52
C LEU A 473 -9.43 20.49 8.66
N LYS A 474 -8.54 21.45 8.92
CA LYS A 474 -8.46 22.71 8.16
C LYS A 474 -8.15 22.43 6.69
N THR A 475 -9.20 22.35 5.88
CA THR A 475 -9.20 22.05 4.45
C THR A 475 -10.11 23.04 3.71
N PRO A 476 -9.89 23.29 2.41
CA PRO A 476 -10.76 24.19 1.65
C PRO A 476 -12.22 23.70 1.63
N VAL A 477 -13.15 24.65 1.77
CA VAL A 477 -14.57 24.37 1.57
C VAL A 477 -14.81 24.03 0.11
N VAL A 478 -15.49 22.92 -0.16
CA VAL A 478 -15.80 22.47 -1.52
C VAL A 478 -16.61 23.54 -2.25
N THR A 479 -16.37 23.73 -3.56
CA THR A 479 -17.13 24.69 -4.37
C THR A 479 -18.65 24.50 -4.20
N GLY A 480 -19.36 25.54 -3.74
CA GLY A 480 -20.81 25.49 -3.50
C GLY A 480 -21.23 24.96 -2.13
N GLY A 481 -20.27 24.55 -1.29
CA GLY A 481 -20.49 24.28 0.13
C GLY A 481 -20.33 25.52 1.02
N ASN A 482 -20.75 25.40 2.28
CA ASN A 482 -20.68 26.45 3.31
C ASN A 482 -20.09 25.96 4.65
N GLN A 483 -19.42 24.80 4.63
CA GLN A 483 -18.77 24.19 5.79
C GLN A 483 -17.56 23.36 5.35
N ILE A 484 -16.62 23.13 6.26
CA ILE A 484 -15.60 22.10 6.09
C ILE A 484 -16.31 20.75 6.23
N MET A 485 -16.19 19.89 5.22
CA MET A 485 -16.82 18.58 5.26
C MET A 485 -16.03 17.64 6.18
N PRO A 486 -16.69 16.86 7.07
CA PRO A 486 -16.03 15.77 7.78
C PRO A 486 -15.45 14.74 6.80
N ARG A 487 -14.24 14.25 7.06
CA ARG A 487 -13.48 13.35 6.16
C ARG A 487 -12.81 12.22 6.93
N SER A 488 -12.68 11.06 6.30
CA SER A 488 -11.80 10.00 6.80
C SER A 488 -10.33 10.31 6.53
N THR A 489 -9.44 9.80 7.38
CA THR A 489 -8.02 9.67 7.04
C THR A 489 -7.87 8.65 5.90
N MET A 490 -6.77 8.72 5.14
CA MET A 490 -6.44 7.77 4.07
C MET A 490 -5.29 6.86 4.50
N PRO A 491 -5.23 5.62 4.00
CA PRO A 491 -4.02 4.81 4.17
C PRO A 491 -2.84 5.54 3.50
N VAL A 492 -1.66 5.44 4.11
CA VAL A 492 -0.42 6.00 3.54
C VAL A 492 0.34 4.97 2.69
N ARG A 493 -0.22 3.77 2.52
CA ARG A 493 0.29 2.74 1.60
C ARG A 493 -0.10 3.08 0.16
N GLY A 494 0.79 2.82 -0.79
CA GLY A 494 0.54 3.18 -2.18
C GLY A 494 1.61 2.68 -3.16
N LEU A 495 1.24 2.55 -4.42
CA LEU A 495 2.23 2.47 -5.50
C LEU A 495 2.87 3.86 -5.63
N ARG A 496 4.20 3.88 -5.76
CA ARG A 496 4.90 5.10 -6.18
C ARG A 496 4.28 5.59 -7.50
N ASP A 497 4.03 6.89 -7.60
CA ASP A 497 3.39 7.59 -8.73
C ASP A 497 1.86 7.50 -8.85
N THR A 498 1.13 7.15 -7.79
CA THR A 498 -0.34 7.26 -7.74
C THR A 498 -0.84 8.67 -7.41
N ALA A 499 0.00 9.70 -7.55
CA ALA A 499 -0.35 11.09 -7.22
C ALA A 499 -1.60 11.57 -7.99
N PRO A 500 -2.46 12.41 -7.37
CA PRO A 500 -2.22 13.20 -6.15
C PRO A 500 -2.41 12.46 -4.82
N PHE A 501 -1.74 12.91 -3.75
CA PHE A 501 -1.77 12.28 -2.41
C PHE A 501 -2.91 12.80 -1.49
N HIS A 502 -4.03 13.26 -2.04
CA HIS A 502 -5.17 13.72 -1.24
C HIS A 502 -6.51 13.59 -1.98
N TRP A 503 -7.58 13.29 -1.22
CA TRP A 503 -8.98 13.15 -1.66
C TRP A 503 -9.53 14.28 -2.57
N ASP A 504 -8.88 15.44 -2.54
CA ASP A 504 -9.38 16.69 -3.09
C ASP A 504 -8.70 17.06 -4.40
N GLY A 505 -7.58 16.40 -4.72
CA GLY A 505 -6.64 16.85 -5.75
C GLY A 505 -5.97 18.19 -5.44
N ILE A 506 -5.82 18.56 -4.15
CA ILE A 506 -5.23 19.86 -3.76
C ILE A 506 -3.74 19.71 -3.38
N PRO A 507 -3.30 19.09 -2.27
CA PRO A 507 -1.86 18.98 -1.98
C PRO A 507 -1.16 17.88 -2.80
N GLY A 508 0.02 18.19 -3.32
CA GLY A 508 0.87 17.20 -3.99
C GLY A 508 0.30 16.73 -5.32
N ASP A 509 -0.37 17.62 -6.06
CA ASP A 509 -0.86 17.37 -7.42
C ASP A 509 0.19 17.84 -8.44
N PRO A 510 0.87 16.93 -9.15
CA PRO A 510 1.89 17.30 -10.14
C PRO A 510 1.29 17.61 -11.51
N TYR A 511 -0.03 17.47 -11.68
CA TYR A 511 -0.72 17.63 -12.97
C TYR A 511 -1.71 18.79 -13.02
N GLY A 512 -2.17 19.28 -11.87
CA GLY A 512 -3.22 20.29 -11.79
C GLY A 512 -4.56 19.74 -12.29
N GLY A 513 -5.57 20.61 -12.42
CA GLY A 513 -6.89 20.18 -12.87
C GLY A 513 -8.05 20.87 -12.18
N ASN A 514 -9.26 20.45 -12.53
CA ASN A 514 -10.43 20.77 -11.72
C ASN A 514 -10.40 19.86 -10.49
N ASN A 515 -10.68 20.40 -9.32
CA ASN A 515 -10.53 19.67 -8.05
C ASN A 515 -11.63 20.11 -7.07
N SER A 516 -11.67 19.59 -5.84
CA SER A 516 -12.80 19.93 -4.94
C SER A 516 -12.81 21.39 -4.50
N ALA A 517 -11.67 22.09 -4.52
CA ALA A 517 -11.65 23.54 -4.32
C ALA A 517 -12.31 24.28 -5.50
N ASN A 518 -12.17 23.77 -6.73
CA ASN A 518 -12.78 24.35 -7.92
C ASN A 518 -13.22 23.31 -8.96
N ILE A 519 -14.49 22.94 -8.93
CA ILE A 519 -15.04 21.98 -9.90
C ILE A 519 -15.26 22.59 -11.30
N ARG A 520 -15.19 23.92 -11.43
CA ARG A 520 -15.55 24.65 -12.67
C ARG A 520 -14.35 25.23 -13.41
N ARG A 521 -13.18 25.36 -12.77
CA ARG A 521 -11.97 25.92 -13.36
C ARG A 521 -10.77 25.05 -13.03
N HIS A 522 -9.78 25.17 -13.90
CA HIS A 522 -8.50 24.49 -13.76
C HIS A 522 -7.63 25.20 -12.71
N GLU A 523 -7.16 24.44 -11.73
CA GLU A 523 -6.12 24.82 -10.78
C GLU A 523 -4.75 24.34 -11.28
N ALA A 524 -3.69 25.13 -11.04
CA ALA A 524 -2.34 24.81 -11.49
C ALA A 524 -1.72 23.65 -10.67
N PRO A 525 -0.79 22.87 -11.26
CA PRO A 525 0.01 21.92 -10.50
C PRO A 525 0.75 22.60 -9.35
N ASN A 526 0.93 21.89 -8.24
CA ASN A 526 1.72 22.37 -7.11
C ASN A 526 2.89 21.47 -6.74
N SER A 527 3.10 20.34 -7.41
CA SER A 527 4.29 19.49 -7.24
C SER A 527 4.97 19.22 -8.58
N ASP A 528 6.18 18.65 -8.53
CA ASP A 528 7.02 18.40 -9.70
C ASP A 528 6.95 16.91 -10.10
N PRO A 529 6.44 16.57 -11.29
CA PRO A 529 6.38 15.18 -11.76
C PRO A 529 7.77 14.54 -11.95
N ALA A 530 8.84 15.34 -12.06
CA ALA A 530 10.21 14.83 -12.14
C ALA A 530 10.85 14.58 -10.76
N LYS A 531 10.19 15.01 -9.66
CA LYS A 531 10.65 14.84 -8.28
C LYS A 531 9.51 14.29 -7.41
N PRO A 532 9.27 12.97 -7.40
CA PRO A 532 8.15 12.36 -6.67
C PRO A 532 8.05 12.78 -5.20
N GLU A 533 9.18 13.02 -4.54
CA GLU A 533 9.26 13.47 -3.14
C GLU A 533 8.56 14.81 -2.93
N SER A 534 8.53 15.68 -3.95
CA SER A 534 7.85 16.97 -3.88
C SER A 534 6.37 16.81 -3.57
N ALA A 535 5.71 15.81 -4.14
CA ALA A 535 4.28 15.58 -3.93
C ALA A 535 3.98 15.19 -2.47
N THR A 536 4.74 14.25 -1.90
CA THR A 536 4.64 13.91 -0.47
C THR A 536 5.07 15.06 0.44
N ARG A 537 6.05 15.88 0.02
CA ARG A 537 6.50 17.07 0.77
C ARG A 537 5.38 18.10 0.91
N HIS A 538 4.55 18.32 -0.11
CA HIS A 538 3.37 19.19 -0.02
C HIS A 538 2.35 18.70 1.02
N VAL A 539 2.14 17.39 1.11
CA VAL A 539 1.26 16.81 2.14
C VAL A 539 1.86 17.02 3.53
N ILE A 540 3.15 16.74 3.71
CA ILE A 540 3.85 16.91 5.00
C ILE A 540 3.78 18.38 5.45
N ASP A 541 4.14 19.32 4.58
CA ASP A 541 4.12 20.75 4.88
C ASP A 541 2.70 21.24 5.22
N GLY A 542 1.69 20.77 4.47
CA GLY A 542 0.29 21.07 4.73
C GLY A 542 -0.19 20.52 6.07
N SER A 543 0.07 19.26 6.38
CA SER A 543 -0.32 18.61 7.64
C SER A 543 0.37 19.25 8.85
N LEU A 544 1.65 19.62 8.72
CA LEU A 544 2.37 20.33 9.76
C LEU A 544 1.77 21.71 10.04
N ALA A 545 1.46 22.47 8.99
CA ALA A 545 0.92 23.83 9.12
C ALA A 545 -0.54 23.88 9.60
N THR A 546 -1.33 22.83 9.34
CA THR A 546 -2.79 22.83 9.57
C THR A 546 -3.22 22.01 10.77
N THR A 547 -2.64 20.82 10.94
CA THR A 547 -3.10 19.81 11.90
C THR A 547 -2.19 19.75 13.11
N MET A 548 -0.88 19.72 12.88
CA MET A 548 0.11 19.56 13.94
C MET A 548 0.42 20.87 14.68
N LEU A 549 0.27 22.01 14.00
CA LEU A 549 0.50 23.34 14.55
C LEU A 549 -0.75 23.89 15.22
N MET A 550 -0.62 24.38 16.47
CA MET A 550 -1.72 25.00 17.19
C MET A 550 -2.21 26.27 16.48
N VAL A 551 -3.52 26.43 16.35
CA VAL A 551 -4.13 27.61 15.72
C VAL A 551 -3.68 28.89 16.42
N GLY A 552 -3.27 29.89 15.63
CA GLY A 552 -2.78 31.18 16.14
C GLY A 552 -1.30 31.22 16.47
N THR A 553 -0.56 30.10 16.35
CA THR A 553 0.90 30.08 16.52
C THR A 553 1.63 30.31 15.19
N SER A 554 2.83 30.88 15.28
CA SER A 554 3.70 31.21 14.13
C SER A 554 5.03 30.45 14.18
N THR A 555 5.03 29.23 14.74
CA THR A 555 6.26 28.43 14.84
C THR A 555 6.71 27.95 13.47
N GLU A 556 7.95 28.24 13.14
CA GLU A 556 8.60 27.88 11.88
C GLU A 556 9.80 26.96 12.13
N ASN A 557 10.17 26.19 11.11
CA ASN A 557 11.37 25.36 11.10
C ASN A 557 12.60 26.13 10.59
N ASP A 558 13.69 25.40 10.37
CA ASP A 558 14.97 25.85 9.81
C ASP A 558 14.91 26.35 8.35
N GLU A 559 13.76 26.28 7.68
CA GLU A 559 13.50 26.83 6.34
C GLU A 559 12.45 27.95 6.34
N GLY A 560 12.01 28.42 7.51
CA GLY A 560 10.93 29.40 7.62
C GLY A 560 9.54 28.83 7.25
N LYS A 561 9.37 27.50 7.21
CA LYS A 561 8.08 26.87 6.97
C LYS A 561 7.35 26.57 8.29
N PRO A 562 6.02 26.74 8.37
CA PRO A 562 5.27 26.42 9.58
C PRO A 562 5.46 24.96 10.04
N GLY A 563 5.55 24.76 11.35
CA GLY A 563 5.69 23.45 11.99
C GLY A 563 7.09 23.16 12.53
N LEU A 564 7.20 22.10 13.34
CA LEU A 564 8.37 21.84 14.18
C LEU A 564 9.39 20.83 13.60
N LEU A 565 9.06 20.12 12.51
CA LEU A 565 10.01 19.24 11.84
C LEU A 565 11.00 20.04 11.01
N SER A 566 12.28 19.66 11.07
CA SER A 566 13.34 20.27 10.26
C SER A 566 13.18 19.97 8.76
N ALA A 567 13.93 20.69 7.93
CA ALA A 567 14.02 20.44 6.50
C ALA A 567 14.34 18.97 6.19
N LYS A 568 15.38 18.46 6.86
CA LYS A 568 15.85 17.09 6.70
C LYS A 568 14.81 16.06 7.14
N GLU A 569 14.15 16.28 8.28
CA GLU A 569 13.12 15.34 8.76
C GLU A 569 11.94 15.26 7.79
N ARG A 570 11.56 16.39 7.17
CA ARG A 570 10.51 16.42 6.15
C ARG A 570 10.93 15.73 4.85
N ASP A 571 12.21 15.82 4.46
CA ASP A 571 12.74 15.09 3.29
C ASP A 571 12.82 13.58 3.52
N ASP A 572 13.35 13.16 4.68
CA ASP A 572 13.39 11.75 5.06
C ASP A 572 11.97 11.18 5.15
N MET A 573 11.02 11.94 5.72
CA MET A 573 9.61 11.54 5.80
C MET A 573 8.94 11.47 4.41
N ALA A 574 9.31 12.33 3.46
CA ALA A 574 8.80 12.26 2.08
C ALA A 574 9.23 10.95 1.39
N LYS A 575 10.50 10.56 1.53
CA LYS A 575 11.01 9.28 1.01
C LYS A 575 10.35 8.07 1.69
N PHE A 576 10.14 8.14 3.00
CA PHE A 576 9.41 7.12 3.75
C PHE A 576 7.99 6.92 3.20
N LEU A 577 7.21 8.00 3.04
CA LEU A 577 5.82 7.92 2.55
C LEU A 577 5.71 7.36 1.13
N LEU A 578 6.71 7.60 0.25
CA LEU A 578 6.73 7.04 -1.10
C LEU A 578 6.99 5.53 -1.16
N ASN A 579 7.48 4.93 -0.07
CA ASN A 579 7.95 3.56 -0.04
C ASN A 579 7.18 2.67 0.95
N ILE A 580 6.03 3.12 1.43
CA ILE A 580 5.16 2.27 2.26
C ILE A 580 4.42 1.30 1.33
N THR A 581 4.92 0.07 1.26
CA THR A 581 4.39 -0.97 0.38
C THR A 581 3.12 -1.63 0.95
N TYR A 582 2.32 -2.19 0.05
CA TYR A 582 1.26 -3.11 0.46
C TYR A 582 1.85 -4.46 0.86
N PRO A 583 1.31 -5.12 1.91
CA PRO A 583 1.65 -6.51 2.16
C PRO A 583 1.28 -7.42 0.97
N PRO A 584 1.84 -8.64 0.92
CA PRO A 584 1.48 -9.64 -0.08
C PRO A 584 -0.03 -9.85 -0.15
N ALA A 585 -0.53 -10.14 -1.35
CA ALA A 585 -1.94 -10.35 -1.60
C ALA A 585 -2.53 -11.44 -0.69
N GLN A 586 -3.61 -11.09 0.01
CA GLN A 586 -4.18 -11.88 1.11
C GLN A 586 -4.46 -13.34 0.73
N ARG A 587 -4.98 -13.56 -0.48
CA ARG A 587 -5.48 -14.86 -0.93
C ARG A 587 -4.79 -15.38 -2.18
N ARG A 588 -3.69 -14.74 -2.63
CA ARG A 588 -2.90 -15.27 -3.75
C ARG A 588 -2.34 -16.64 -3.37
N ALA A 589 -2.51 -17.61 -4.26
CA ALA A 589 -2.05 -18.97 -4.04
C ALA A 589 -0.52 -19.02 -3.83
N PHE A 590 -0.04 -19.92 -2.97
CA PHE A 590 1.39 -20.09 -2.71
C PHE A 590 2.19 -20.56 -3.94
N ASP A 591 1.53 -20.97 -5.02
CA ASP A 591 2.14 -21.30 -6.31
C ASP A 591 2.11 -20.14 -7.32
N ASN A 592 1.76 -18.95 -6.84
CA ASN A 592 1.72 -17.67 -7.55
C ASN A 592 0.63 -17.54 -8.65
N LYS A 593 -0.34 -18.46 -8.72
CA LYS A 593 -1.42 -18.39 -9.73
C LYS A 593 -2.67 -17.69 -9.20
N LEU A 594 -3.38 -17.02 -10.11
CA LEU A 594 -4.75 -16.58 -9.87
C LEU A 594 -5.71 -17.78 -9.95
N THR A 595 -6.76 -17.76 -9.13
CA THR A 595 -7.87 -18.70 -9.26
C THR A 595 -8.75 -18.34 -10.45
N LYS A 596 -9.50 -19.32 -10.99
CA LYS A 596 -10.49 -19.05 -12.06
C LYS A 596 -11.54 -18.02 -11.67
N ARG A 597 -11.83 -17.89 -10.38
CA ARG A 597 -12.75 -16.86 -9.88
C ARG A 597 -12.11 -15.47 -9.96
N ALA A 598 -10.86 -15.32 -9.54
CA ALA A 598 -10.16 -14.05 -9.72
C ALA A 598 -10.01 -13.67 -11.20
N GLU A 599 -9.66 -14.62 -12.08
CA GLU A 599 -9.61 -14.38 -13.53
C GLU A 599 -10.96 -13.87 -14.07
N GLU A 600 -12.08 -14.47 -13.66
CA GLU A 600 -13.43 -14.00 -14.01
C GLU A 600 -13.71 -12.60 -13.44
N GLY A 601 -13.25 -12.31 -12.22
CA GLY A 601 -13.33 -10.98 -11.62
C GLY A 601 -12.64 -9.90 -12.46
N PHE A 602 -11.41 -10.15 -12.89
CA PHE A 602 -10.69 -9.27 -13.82
C PHE A 602 -11.47 -9.06 -15.13
N ARG A 603 -12.02 -10.14 -15.70
CA ARG A 603 -12.82 -10.08 -16.93
C ARG A 603 -14.07 -9.23 -16.76
N GLN A 604 -14.81 -9.43 -15.67
CA GLN A 604 -16.01 -8.66 -15.35
C GLN A 604 -15.68 -7.18 -15.12
N PHE A 605 -14.65 -6.91 -14.31
CA PHE A 605 -14.27 -5.57 -13.92
C PHE A 605 -13.73 -4.75 -15.09
N HIS A 606 -12.84 -5.33 -15.91
CA HIS A 606 -12.09 -4.57 -16.93
C HIS A 606 -12.57 -4.78 -18.38
N VAL A 607 -13.27 -5.87 -18.70
CA VAL A 607 -13.50 -6.27 -20.11
C VAL A 607 -14.97 -6.23 -20.50
N VAL A 608 -15.86 -6.85 -19.72
CA VAL A 608 -17.26 -7.08 -20.12
C VAL A 608 -18.33 -6.36 -19.29
N GLY A 609 -18.03 -5.93 -18.06
CA GLY A 609 -19.03 -5.41 -17.14
C GLY A 609 -20.07 -6.47 -16.71
N ASN A 610 -21.18 -6.01 -16.11
CA ASN A 610 -22.29 -6.88 -15.72
C ASN A 610 -23.05 -7.42 -16.95
N LYS A 611 -23.35 -8.73 -16.98
CA LYS A 611 -24.04 -9.41 -18.09
C LYS A 611 -25.55 -9.10 -18.18
N GLU A 612 -26.19 -8.61 -17.12
CA GLU A 612 -27.66 -8.46 -17.06
C GLU A 612 -28.19 -7.02 -17.26
N SER A 613 -27.34 -5.99 -17.17
CA SER A 613 -27.78 -4.60 -17.42
C SER A 613 -27.70 -4.25 -18.91
N LYS A 614 -28.83 -3.79 -19.49
CA LYS A 614 -28.90 -3.32 -20.88
C LYS A 614 -28.02 -2.08 -21.19
N GLY A 615 -27.39 -1.48 -20.17
CA GLY A 615 -26.29 -0.52 -20.30
C GLY A 615 -25.02 -1.11 -19.71
N MET A 616 -23.93 -1.18 -20.50
CA MET A 616 -22.66 -1.75 -20.05
C MET A 616 -21.96 -0.78 -19.07
N ASN A 617 -21.94 -1.13 -17.77
CA ASN A 617 -21.14 -0.45 -16.74
C ASN A 617 -19.88 -1.29 -16.47
N VAL A 618 -18.78 -1.04 -17.20
CA VAL A 618 -17.48 -1.68 -16.95
C VAL A 618 -16.71 -0.82 -15.94
N CYS A 619 -16.48 -1.32 -14.72
CA CYS A 619 -15.79 -0.55 -13.67
C CYS A 619 -14.40 -0.09 -14.10
N GLY A 620 -13.73 -0.90 -14.92
CA GLY A 620 -12.43 -0.62 -15.50
C GLY A 620 -12.39 0.58 -16.45
N ASP A 621 -13.54 1.10 -16.87
CA ASP A 621 -13.62 2.33 -17.65
C ASP A 621 -13.36 3.56 -16.78
N CYS A 622 -13.53 3.45 -15.47
CA CYS A 622 -13.21 4.48 -14.48
C CYS A 622 -12.02 4.11 -13.58
N HIS A 623 -11.83 2.81 -13.27
CA HIS A 623 -10.78 2.29 -12.38
C HIS A 623 -9.72 1.48 -13.16
N ARG A 624 -8.59 2.11 -13.49
CA ARG A 624 -7.65 1.58 -14.50
C ARG A 624 -6.52 0.77 -13.92
N MET A 625 -5.76 0.10 -14.81
CA MET A 625 -4.47 -0.49 -14.48
C MET A 625 -3.33 0.57 -14.53
N PRO A 626 -2.31 0.48 -13.65
CA PRO A 626 -2.28 -0.38 -12.47
C PRO A 626 -3.46 -0.01 -11.57
N PHE A 627 -4.06 -0.99 -10.87
CA PHE A 627 -4.96 -0.63 -9.76
C PHE A 627 -4.25 0.45 -8.95
N LEU A 628 -4.97 1.42 -8.38
CA LEU A 628 -4.43 2.59 -7.65
C LEU A 628 -4.33 3.94 -8.43
N VAL A 629 -4.75 4.06 -9.70
CA VAL A 629 -4.77 5.38 -10.39
C VAL A 629 -6.17 5.78 -10.90
N SER A 630 -6.77 6.78 -10.27
CA SER A 630 -7.76 7.65 -10.91
C SER A 630 -7.31 9.11 -10.79
N THR A 631 -6.87 9.69 -11.89
CA THR A 631 -6.41 11.09 -11.86
C THR A 631 -7.56 12.08 -11.99
N ASN A 632 -7.65 12.99 -11.01
CA ASN A 632 -8.25 14.34 -10.99
C ASN A 632 -9.36 14.62 -12.04
N THR A 633 -10.36 13.75 -11.99
CA THR A 633 -11.57 13.68 -12.81
C THR A 633 -12.13 15.01 -13.34
N PRO A 634 -12.86 14.94 -14.47
CA PRO A 634 -14.15 15.62 -14.53
C PRO A 634 -15.25 14.59 -14.30
N GLY A 635 -15.62 14.37 -13.03
CA GLY A 635 -16.80 13.57 -12.67
C GLY A 635 -16.87 12.89 -11.29
N THR A 636 -15.76 12.76 -10.54
CA THR A 636 -15.57 12.00 -9.27
C THR A 636 -15.07 10.55 -9.43
N GLY A 637 -13.75 10.40 -9.50
CA GLY A 637 -13.05 9.14 -9.29
C GLY A 637 -12.77 8.90 -7.80
N MET A 638 -12.68 7.63 -7.42
CA MET A 638 -12.13 7.21 -6.12
C MET A 638 -10.76 6.61 -6.36
N ASP A 639 -9.73 7.15 -5.70
CA ASP A 639 -8.49 6.43 -5.45
C ASP A 639 -8.79 5.49 -4.28
N ALA A 640 -9.13 4.24 -4.59
CA ALA A 640 -9.33 3.20 -3.58
C ALA A 640 -8.15 2.25 -3.66
N PRO A 641 -7.14 2.42 -2.79
CA PRO A 641 -5.92 1.72 -2.98
C PRO A 641 -5.95 0.38 -2.26
N THR A 642 -6.31 -0.66 -3.01
CA THR A 642 -6.68 -1.99 -2.49
C THR A 642 -7.94 -1.94 -1.59
N TRP A 643 -8.76 -2.99 -1.58
CA TRP A 643 -9.90 -3.04 -0.65
C TRP A 643 -9.48 -3.48 0.76
N ARG A 644 -8.19 -3.77 1.00
CA ARG A 644 -7.66 -4.16 2.31
C ARG A 644 -7.76 -2.97 3.26
N GLY A 645 -8.63 -3.04 4.27
CA GLY A 645 -8.96 -1.92 5.16
C GLY A 645 -10.01 -0.95 4.62
N ALA A 646 -10.46 -1.08 3.35
CA ALA A 646 -11.44 -0.17 2.75
C ALA A 646 -12.86 -0.33 3.34
N TYR A 647 -13.09 -1.41 4.08
CA TYR A 647 -14.38 -1.74 4.68
C TYR A 647 -14.34 -1.87 6.19
N ASP A 648 -13.21 -1.52 6.80
CA ASP A 648 -12.97 -1.94 8.17
C ASP A 648 -13.61 -1.06 9.23
N ARG A 649 -14.26 0.06 8.89
CA ARG A 649 -15.18 0.78 9.80
C ARG A 649 -15.95 1.86 9.08
N PHE A 650 -17.28 1.92 9.26
CA PHE A 650 -18.24 2.97 8.88
C PHE A 650 -18.03 3.82 7.61
N LEU A 651 -17.11 3.57 6.67
CA LEU A 651 -16.72 4.61 5.70
C LEU A 651 -16.24 3.99 4.37
N ILE A 652 -17.20 3.51 3.56
CA ILE A 652 -16.98 3.20 2.12
C ILE A 652 -16.81 4.51 1.35
N LEU A 653 -17.47 5.55 1.85
CA LEU A 653 -17.50 6.85 1.23
C LEU A 653 -16.68 7.80 2.10
N PRO A 654 -15.81 8.62 1.52
CA PRO A 654 -14.94 9.58 2.22
C PRO A 654 -15.71 10.60 3.09
N GLN A 655 -17.02 10.70 2.90
CA GLN A 655 -17.93 11.49 3.72
C GLN A 655 -19.00 10.64 4.44
N GLY A 656 -18.84 9.32 4.57
CA GLY A 656 -19.67 8.43 5.40
C GLY A 656 -21.19 8.40 5.20
N ARG A 657 -21.72 9.01 4.14
CA ARG A 657 -23.15 9.33 3.98
C ARG A 657 -24.12 8.14 3.95
N LEU A 658 -23.63 6.93 3.69
CA LEU A 658 -24.44 5.69 3.65
C LEU A 658 -24.30 4.83 4.92
N ASN A 659 -23.42 5.22 5.83
CA ASN A 659 -23.00 4.40 6.97
C ASN A 659 -23.53 4.97 8.27
N ILE A 660 -24.84 5.18 8.27
CA ILE A 660 -25.61 5.77 9.35
C ILE A 660 -26.42 4.65 9.98
N ILE A 661 -26.33 4.51 11.30
CA ILE A 661 -26.94 3.38 12.02
C ILE A 661 -28.48 3.37 11.96
N ASP A 662 -29.09 4.49 11.58
CA ASP A 662 -30.53 4.58 11.35
C ASP A 662 -30.97 3.71 10.19
N PHE A 663 -30.12 3.49 9.19
CA PHE A 663 -30.40 2.61 8.06
C PHE A 663 -30.38 1.15 8.51
N ASP A 664 -31.54 0.48 8.43
CA ASP A 664 -31.70 -0.91 8.89
C ASP A 664 -30.72 -1.89 8.24
N PHE A 665 -30.40 -1.70 6.96
CA PHE A 665 -29.42 -2.53 6.27
C PHE A 665 -28.01 -2.38 6.85
N TYR A 666 -27.64 -1.15 7.21
CA TYR A 666 -26.33 -0.84 7.75
C TYR A 666 -26.21 -1.30 9.21
N ARG A 667 -27.27 -1.07 10.00
CA ARG A 667 -27.37 -1.57 11.38
C ARG A 667 -27.11 -3.06 11.48
N ARG A 668 -27.75 -3.88 10.62
CA ARG A 668 -27.55 -5.34 10.63
C ARG A 668 -26.10 -5.75 10.42
N VAL A 669 -25.38 -5.06 9.54
CA VAL A 669 -23.96 -5.37 9.27
C VAL A 669 -23.08 -4.93 10.45
N ALA A 670 -23.29 -3.73 10.97
CA ALA A 670 -22.58 -3.22 12.14
C ALA A 670 -22.80 -4.10 13.40
N GLU A 671 -24.03 -4.57 13.62
CA GLU A 671 -24.36 -5.46 14.73
C GLU A 671 -23.68 -6.83 14.58
N ALA A 672 -23.59 -7.37 13.36
CA ALA A 672 -22.95 -8.64 13.06
C ALA A 672 -21.40 -8.58 13.04
N GLY A 673 -20.81 -7.39 12.91
CA GLY A 673 -19.38 -7.20 12.65
C GLY A 673 -19.12 -7.03 11.15
N ASN A 674 -18.40 -5.95 10.81
CA ASN A 674 -18.20 -5.47 9.44
C ASN A 674 -17.15 -6.27 8.66
N SER A 675 -17.34 -7.57 8.42
CA SER A 675 -16.37 -8.30 7.58
C SER A 675 -16.28 -7.66 6.19
N GLU A 676 -15.08 -7.43 5.68
CA GLU A 676 -14.86 -6.73 4.39
C GLU A 676 -15.71 -7.31 3.25
N ARG A 677 -15.75 -8.65 3.12
CA ARG A 677 -16.55 -9.32 2.08
C ARG A 677 -18.06 -9.04 2.20
N ALA A 678 -18.60 -8.91 3.41
CA ALA A 678 -20.01 -8.60 3.59
C ALA A 678 -20.31 -7.16 3.17
N ILE A 679 -19.41 -6.21 3.47
CA ILE A 679 -19.53 -4.82 3.04
C ILE A 679 -19.32 -4.70 1.52
N TRP A 680 -18.43 -5.50 0.94
CA TRP A 680 -18.29 -5.65 -0.52
C TRP A 680 -19.60 -6.09 -1.15
N LYS A 681 -20.18 -7.21 -0.70
CA LYS A 681 -21.48 -7.69 -1.18
C LYS A 681 -22.55 -6.61 -1.04
N PHE A 682 -22.55 -5.88 0.08
CA PHE A 682 -23.47 -4.76 0.30
C PHE A 682 -23.31 -3.65 -0.75
N SER A 683 -22.08 -3.27 -1.11
CA SER A 683 -21.81 -2.24 -2.12
C SER A 683 -22.40 -2.59 -3.50
N TRP A 684 -22.65 -3.88 -3.74
CA TRP A 684 -23.30 -4.40 -4.94
C TRP A 684 -24.76 -4.80 -4.73
N GLN A 685 -25.44 -4.31 -3.69
CA GLN A 685 -26.84 -4.66 -3.37
C GLN A 685 -27.05 -6.17 -3.11
N GLY A 686 -26.03 -6.87 -2.60
CA GLY A 686 -26.07 -8.30 -2.30
C GLY A 686 -25.90 -9.23 -3.51
N ARG A 687 -25.59 -8.67 -4.69
CA ARG A 687 -25.42 -9.39 -5.95
C ARG A 687 -24.15 -10.24 -5.97
N GLU A 688 -24.31 -11.55 -5.87
CA GLU A 688 -23.20 -12.52 -5.81
C GLU A 688 -22.47 -12.69 -7.15
N GLU A 689 -23.04 -12.22 -8.27
CA GLU A 689 -22.36 -12.25 -9.57
C GLU A 689 -21.08 -11.39 -9.60
N PHE A 690 -20.92 -10.46 -8.66
CA PHE A 690 -19.72 -9.65 -8.44
C PHE A 690 -18.75 -10.26 -7.40
N ASP A 691 -19.07 -11.43 -6.83
CA ASP A 691 -18.13 -12.13 -5.95
C ASP A 691 -16.78 -12.40 -6.64
N PRO A 692 -16.70 -12.80 -7.93
CA PRO A 692 -15.41 -12.95 -8.63
C PRO A 692 -14.50 -11.73 -8.55
N VAL A 693 -15.06 -10.51 -8.52
CA VAL A 693 -14.31 -9.26 -8.39
C VAL A 693 -13.68 -9.14 -6.98
N TRP A 694 -14.31 -9.70 -5.94
CA TRP A 694 -13.69 -9.79 -4.61
C TRP A 694 -12.45 -10.68 -4.64
N GLU A 695 -12.52 -11.82 -5.33
CA GLU A 695 -11.37 -12.70 -5.52
C GLU A 695 -10.26 -12.03 -6.37
N MET A 696 -10.61 -11.25 -7.41
CA MET A 696 -9.65 -10.40 -8.13
C MET A 696 -8.87 -9.46 -7.20
N VAL A 697 -9.57 -8.81 -6.27
CA VAL A 697 -8.95 -7.85 -5.35
C VAL A 697 -8.04 -8.53 -4.33
N THR A 698 -8.48 -9.66 -3.77
CA THR A 698 -7.74 -10.37 -2.71
C THR A 698 -6.57 -11.21 -3.25
N GLU A 699 -6.56 -11.53 -4.55
CA GLU A 699 -5.50 -12.28 -5.22
C GLU A 699 -4.62 -11.43 -6.16
N GLY A 700 -5.03 -10.21 -6.48
CA GLY A 700 -4.29 -9.31 -7.38
C GLY A 700 -2.92 -8.93 -6.83
N SER A 701 -1.92 -8.86 -7.71
CA SER A 701 -0.53 -8.59 -7.33
C SER A 701 -0.35 -7.24 -6.62
N THR A 702 0.25 -7.30 -5.43
CA THR A 702 0.74 -6.14 -4.66
C THR A 702 2.25 -5.94 -4.78
N GLY A 703 2.88 -6.63 -5.74
CA GLY A 703 4.34 -6.54 -5.96
C GLY A 703 5.14 -7.75 -5.53
N PHE A 704 4.47 -8.78 -4.99
CA PHE A 704 5.11 -9.99 -4.47
C PHE A 704 4.57 -11.25 -5.16
N SER A 705 5.42 -12.25 -5.31
CA SER A 705 4.98 -13.61 -5.64
C SER A 705 4.08 -14.16 -4.53
N GLY A 706 3.05 -14.93 -4.89
CA GLY A 706 2.23 -15.65 -3.89
C GLY A 706 3.04 -16.62 -3.00
N SER A 707 4.24 -17.01 -3.44
CA SER A 707 5.17 -17.85 -2.70
C SER A 707 6.00 -17.10 -1.65
N PHE A 708 6.03 -15.75 -1.70
CA PHE A 708 6.79 -14.95 -0.74
C PHE A 708 6.21 -15.11 0.68
N ALA A 709 7.10 -15.11 1.67
CA ALA A 709 6.86 -15.34 3.09
C ALA A 709 6.26 -16.70 3.47
N ARG A 710 5.94 -17.57 2.50
CA ARG A 710 5.41 -18.91 2.81
C ARG A 710 6.48 -19.79 3.44
N GLN A 711 6.07 -20.57 4.44
CA GLN A 711 6.97 -21.38 5.26
C GLN A 711 6.57 -22.85 5.33
N VAL A 712 7.57 -23.70 5.48
CA VAL A 712 7.38 -25.11 5.82
C VAL A 712 8.53 -25.60 6.70
N THR A 713 8.19 -26.12 7.89
CA THR A 713 9.16 -26.80 8.76
C THR A 713 9.21 -28.27 8.41
N LEU A 714 10.41 -28.79 8.17
CA LEU A 714 10.70 -30.21 7.98
C LEU A 714 11.17 -30.81 9.31
N ASN A 715 10.49 -31.86 9.75
CA ASN A 715 10.86 -32.68 10.88
C ASN A 715 10.25 -34.09 10.71
N ARG A 716 10.41 -34.97 11.72
CA ARG A 716 9.89 -36.34 11.68
C ARG A 716 8.38 -36.42 11.40
N ALA A 717 7.60 -35.46 11.89
CA ALA A 717 6.15 -35.45 11.74
C ALA A 717 5.69 -34.90 10.38
N THR A 718 6.40 -33.90 9.84
CA THR A 718 5.93 -33.14 8.67
C THR A 718 6.55 -33.56 7.35
N ALA A 719 7.69 -34.27 7.35
CA ALA A 719 8.45 -34.60 6.14
C ALA A 719 7.65 -35.36 5.07
N GLY A 720 6.68 -36.18 5.48
CA GLY A 720 5.82 -36.95 4.57
C GLY A 720 4.42 -36.38 4.36
N GLU A 721 4.08 -35.22 4.95
CA GLU A 721 2.74 -34.67 4.82
C GLU A 721 2.50 -34.10 3.41
N LYS A 722 1.30 -34.34 2.86
CA LYS A 722 0.94 -33.87 1.51
C LYS A 722 1.12 -32.35 1.34
N LEU A 723 0.68 -31.56 2.33
CA LEU A 723 0.81 -30.10 2.28
C LEU A 723 2.28 -29.66 2.27
N THR A 724 3.14 -30.33 3.05
CA THR A 724 4.59 -30.10 3.05
C THR A 724 5.17 -30.30 1.65
N LEU A 725 4.85 -31.43 1.01
CA LEU A 725 5.35 -31.75 -0.33
C LEU A 725 4.85 -30.75 -1.38
N ASP A 726 3.56 -30.39 -1.35
CA ASP A 726 2.95 -29.40 -2.24
C ASP A 726 3.63 -28.02 -2.08
N LEU A 727 3.92 -27.59 -0.85
CA LEU A 727 4.59 -26.32 -0.56
C LEU A 727 6.03 -26.30 -1.05
N ILE A 728 6.83 -27.34 -0.76
CA ILE A 728 8.23 -27.42 -1.22
C ILE A 728 8.28 -27.35 -2.74
N GLU A 729 7.42 -28.09 -3.44
CA GLU A 729 7.38 -28.09 -4.90
C GLU A 729 7.07 -26.69 -5.46
N ALA A 730 6.09 -26.00 -4.89
CA ALA A 730 5.72 -24.65 -5.32
C ALA A 730 6.82 -23.62 -5.00
N LEU A 731 7.41 -23.68 -3.81
CA LEU A 731 8.50 -22.80 -3.38
C LEU A 731 9.73 -22.98 -4.26
N GLU A 732 10.16 -24.22 -4.51
CA GLU A 732 11.30 -24.46 -5.39
C GLU A 732 11.03 -24.03 -6.84
N THR A 733 9.78 -24.17 -7.30
CA THR A 733 9.38 -23.68 -8.64
C THR A 733 9.49 -22.17 -8.70
N SER A 734 8.93 -21.46 -7.73
CA SER A 734 9.06 -20.00 -7.66
C SER A 734 10.52 -19.55 -7.52
N ALA A 735 11.37 -20.32 -6.83
CA ALA A 735 12.79 -20.02 -6.69
C ALA A 735 13.57 -20.23 -7.99
N ARG A 736 13.30 -21.31 -8.76
CA ARG A 736 13.85 -21.50 -10.13
C ARG A 736 13.46 -20.36 -11.06
N GLU A 737 12.25 -19.85 -10.87
CA GLU A 737 11.72 -18.72 -11.64
C GLU A 737 12.22 -17.37 -11.14
N GLU A 738 13.09 -17.33 -10.11
CA GLU A 738 13.62 -16.12 -9.46
C GLU A 738 12.55 -15.23 -8.78
N GLY A 739 11.34 -15.76 -8.58
CA GLY A 739 10.27 -15.03 -7.89
C GLY A 739 10.46 -14.91 -6.38
N ILE A 740 11.30 -15.77 -5.79
CA ILE A 740 11.70 -15.75 -4.39
C ILE A 740 13.15 -16.27 -4.24
N ILE A 741 13.76 -16.00 -3.09
CA ILE A 741 14.91 -16.73 -2.59
C ILE A 741 14.41 -17.80 -1.61
N LEU A 742 14.62 -19.07 -1.90
CA LEU A 742 14.25 -20.14 -0.98
C LEU A 742 15.42 -20.49 -0.05
N GLN A 743 15.29 -20.11 1.21
CA GLN A 743 16.27 -20.37 2.27
C GLN A 743 15.71 -21.36 3.28
N CYS A 744 16.54 -22.29 3.75
CA CYS A 744 16.26 -23.20 4.86
C CYS A 744 17.17 -22.86 6.04
N ASP A 745 16.56 -22.47 7.15
CA ASP A 745 17.24 -22.28 8.43
C ASP A 745 16.98 -23.50 9.30
N GLY A 746 18.04 -24.23 9.67
CA GLY A 746 17.89 -25.51 10.35
C GLY A 746 19.04 -25.89 11.26
N VAL A 747 18.94 -27.11 11.74
CA VAL A 747 19.90 -27.76 12.61
C VAL A 747 20.05 -29.20 12.16
N GLN A 748 21.27 -29.70 12.16
CA GLN A 748 21.63 -31.09 11.89
C GLN A 748 22.06 -31.75 13.19
N MET A 749 21.50 -32.93 13.51
CA MET A 749 21.83 -33.67 14.72
C MET A 749 22.98 -34.64 14.41
N GLN A 750 24.06 -34.57 15.18
CA GLN A 750 25.19 -35.49 15.11
C GLN A 750 25.60 -35.87 16.54
N GLU A 751 25.66 -37.16 16.86
CA GLU A 751 26.15 -37.67 18.16
C GLU A 751 25.48 -37.03 19.40
N GLY A 752 24.20 -36.64 19.29
CA GLY A 752 23.44 -35.99 20.36
C GLY A 752 23.59 -34.47 20.45
N ALA A 753 24.46 -33.84 19.64
CA ALA A 753 24.60 -32.40 19.54
C ALA A 753 23.94 -31.84 18.26
N GLY A 754 23.39 -30.61 18.35
CA GLY A 754 22.84 -29.90 17.20
C GLY A 754 23.84 -28.93 16.59
N ARG A 755 24.04 -29.00 15.27
CA ARG A 755 24.84 -28.04 14.50
C ARG A 755 23.92 -27.20 13.61
N SER A 756 23.91 -25.89 13.82
CA SER A 756 23.14 -24.98 12.96
C SER A 756 23.62 -25.04 11.51
N VAL A 757 22.68 -25.01 10.56
CA VAL A 757 22.95 -24.99 9.13
C VAL A 757 21.96 -24.07 8.43
N VAL A 758 22.46 -23.27 7.50
CA VAL A 758 21.65 -22.44 6.61
C VAL A 758 21.90 -22.91 5.19
N LEU A 759 20.83 -23.31 4.50
CA LEU A 759 20.87 -23.78 3.13
C LEU A 759 20.08 -22.85 2.23
N GLN A 760 20.49 -22.71 0.98
CA GLN A 760 19.74 -21.97 -0.03
C GLN A 760 19.58 -22.81 -1.28
N PHE A 761 18.38 -22.80 -1.85
CA PHE A 761 18.09 -23.53 -3.07
C PHE A 761 18.80 -22.87 -4.27
N ASP A 762 19.55 -23.66 -5.04
CA ASP A 762 20.36 -23.19 -6.19
C ASP A 762 19.69 -23.41 -7.55
N GLY A 763 18.42 -23.85 -7.54
CA GLY A 763 17.66 -24.23 -8.74
C GLY A 763 17.49 -25.74 -8.89
N THR A 764 18.37 -26.53 -8.29
CA THR A 764 18.35 -28.01 -8.36
C THR A 764 18.48 -28.69 -7.00
N SER A 765 19.25 -28.09 -6.08
CA SER A 765 19.59 -28.65 -4.78
C SER A 765 19.72 -27.53 -3.73
N TYR A 766 19.91 -27.90 -2.47
CA TYR A 766 20.11 -26.97 -1.37
C TYR A 766 21.59 -26.88 -1.00
N ALA A 767 22.17 -25.69 -1.05
CA ALA A 767 23.60 -25.46 -0.80
C ALA A 767 23.86 -24.65 0.49
N THR A 768 24.82 -25.06 1.31
CA THR A 768 25.19 -24.38 2.57
C THR A 768 25.73 -22.97 2.35
N THR A 769 25.15 -21.93 2.94
CA THR A 769 25.52 -20.50 2.69
C THR A 769 26.90 -20.08 3.22
N GLY A 770 27.56 -20.92 4.02
CA GLY A 770 28.90 -20.66 4.56
C GLY A 770 30.05 -20.80 3.55
N LYS A 771 31.29 -20.65 4.04
CA LYS A 771 32.53 -20.73 3.24
C LYS A 771 32.70 -22.09 2.56
N GLU A 772 32.42 -23.18 3.27
CA GLU A 772 32.34 -24.51 2.67
C GLU A 772 30.94 -24.71 2.07
N ARG A 773 30.87 -24.77 0.73
CA ARG A 773 29.63 -25.00 -0.01
C ARG A 773 29.45 -26.50 -0.23
N ARG A 774 28.45 -27.10 0.42
CA ARG A 774 28.02 -28.49 0.24
C ARG A 774 26.56 -28.49 -0.20
N THR A 775 26.22 -29.35 -1.16
CA THR A 775 24.88 -29.49 -1.72
C THR A 775 24.17 -30.71 -1.13
N ILE A 776 22.86 -30.60 -0.90
CA ILE A 776 21.98 -31.69 -0.48
C ILE A 776 20.71 -31.68 -1.34
N SER A 777 20.28 -32.83 -1.84
CA SER A 777 19.03 -32.93 -2.62
C SER A 777 17.80 -32.82 -1.73
N ARG A 778 16.64 -32.52 -2.33
CA ARG A 778 15.35 -32.49 -1.64
C ARG A 778 15.07 -33.84 -0.96
N GLU A 779 15.31 -34.95 -1.65
CA GLU A 779 15.05 -36.30 -1.15
C GLU A 779 15.88 -36.58 0.10
N ARG A 780 17.17 -36.24 0.08
CA ARG A 780 18.06 -36.42 1.24
C ARG A 780 17.67 -35.52 2.41
N LEU A 781 17.21 -34.30 2.15
CA LEU A 781 16.71 -33.39 3.18
C LEU A 781 15.46 -33.97 3.86
N LEU A 782 14.52 -34.49 3.08
CA LEU A 782 13.31 -35.14 3.58
C LEU A 782 13.61 -36.45 4.34
N GLU A 783 14.51 -37.28 3.82
CA GLU A 783 14.99 -38.50 4.50
C GLU A 783 15.61 -38.16 5.87
N ALA A 784 16.48 -37.14 5.92
CA ALA A 784 17.11 -36.70 7.17
C ALA A 784 16.08 -36.15 8.17
N ALA A 785 15.08 -35.40 7.68
CA ALA A 785 13.99 -34.91 8.52
C ALA A 785 13.14 -36.07 9.07
N ALA A 786 12.77 -37.04 8.22
CA ALA A 786 12.01 -38.22 8.61
C ALA A 786 12.76 -39.09 9.63
N ALA A 787 14.08 -39.24 9.46
CA ALA A 787 14.93 -39.94 10.43
C ALA A 787 15.05 -39.19 11.78
N GLY A 788 14.77 -37.89 11.80
CA GLY A 788 14.98 -37.02 12.96
C GLY A 788 16.45 -36.62 13.16
N THR A 789 17.25 -36.67 12.10
CA THR A 789 18.64 -36.18 12.07
C THR A 789 18.75 -34.74 11.57
N PHE A 790 17.63 -34.16 11.13
CA PHE A 790 17.54 -32.79 10.65
C PHE A 790 16.19 -32.17 11.06
N VAL A 791 16.21 -30.90 11.44
CA VAL A 791 15.03 -30.06 11.58
C VAL A 791 15.34 -28.73 10.91
N GLY A 792 14.48 -28.25 10.02
CA GLY A 792 14.71 -26.97 9.36
C GLY A 792 13.49 -26.37 8.72
N THR A 793 13.45 -25.05 8.66
CA THR A 793 12.32 -24.28 8.14
C THR A 793 12.71 -23.63 6.83
N LEU A 794 12.06 -24.06 5.75
CA LEU A 794 12.12 -23.42 4.45
C LEU A 794 11.22 -22.19 4.45
N THR A 795 11.76 -21.04 4.04
CA THR A 795 11.04 -19.76 3.93
C THR A 795 11.29 -19.15 2.56
N GLY A 796 10.23 -18.75 1.87
CA GLY A 796 10.32 -17.94 0.65
C GLY A 796 10.66 -16.49 0.97
N ARG A 797 11.93 -16.13 0.87
CA ARG A 797 12.45 -14.77 1.12
C ARG A 797 12.36 -13.91 -0.13
N HIS A 798 12.39 -12.59 0.04
CA HIS A 798 12.49 -11.65 -1.07
C HIS A 798 13.96 -11.45 -1.50
N GLY A 799 14.19 -10.96 -2.72
CA GLY A 799 15.51 -10.52 -3.17
C GLY A 799 15.86 -9.14 -2.63
N VAL A 800 17.14 -8.77 -2.66
CA VAL A 800 17.64 -7.52 -2.02
C VAL A 800 17.09 -6.20 -2.58
N ASN A 801 16.38 -6.19 -3.71
CA ASN A 801 15.92 -4.97 -4.38
C ASN A 801 14.44 -4.67 -4.07
N ASP A 802 14.14 -4.25 -2.83
CA ASP A 802 12.77 -4.00 -2.31
C ASP A 802 12.60 -2.67 -1.55
N ASP A 803 13.54 -1.74 -1.71
CA ASP A 803 13.55 -0.47 -1.00
C ASP A 803 13.16 0.74 -1.88
N TYR A 804 13.35 1.94 -1.34
CA TYR A 804 13.05 3.21 -2.00
C TYR A 804 13.72 3.37 -3.36
N ASP A 805 14.96 2.91 -3.50
CA ASP A 805 15.71 3.00 -4.75
C ASP A 805 15.20 1.97 -5.76
N HIS A 806 14.55 0.91 -5.29
CA HIS A 806 14.05 -0.24 -6.04
C HIS A 806 12.51 -0.33 -6.08
N PRO A 807 11.81 0.71 -6.59
CA PRO A 807 10.34 0.74 -6.55
C PRO A 807 9.71 -0.34 -7.43
N GLN A 808 8.46 -0.66 -7.10
CA GLN A 808 7.65 -1.62 -7.84
C GLN A 808 7.44 -1.19 -9.32
N PRO A 809 7.60 -2.10 -10.31
CA PRO A 809 7.31 -1.79 -11.70
C PRO A 809 5.80 -1.61 -11.97
N ALA A 810 5.48 -0.53 -12.68
CA ALA A 810 4.17 -0.08 -13.15
C ALA A 810 3.75 -0.61 -14.55
N LEU A 811 2.60 -1.26 -14.79
CA LEU A 811 2.10 -1.56 -16.16
C LEU A 811 0.66 -1.06 -16.43
N TRP A 812 0.44 -0.43 -17.59
CA TRP A 812 -0.89 0.03 -18.03
C TRP A 812 -1.09 0.01 -19.55
N THR A 813 -2.35 0.23 -19.97
CA THR A 813 -2.70 0.27 -21.40
C THR A 813 -2.09 1.48 -22.11
N ARG A 814 -1.96 1.43 -23.45
CA ARG A 814 -1.31 2.52 -24.20
C ARG A 814 -2.00 3.87 -23.93
N GLY A 815 -1.23 4.86 -23.46
CA GLY A 815 -1.72 6.20 -23.13
C GLY A 815 -0.91 6.83 -22.00
N SER A 816 -1.24 8.07 -21.64
CA SER A 816 -0.70 8.70 -20.42
C SER A 816 -1.39 8.12 -19.20
N LEU A 817 -0.64 7.61 -18.23
CA LEU A 817 -1.17 7.05 -16.97
C LEU A 817 -2.27 7.95 -16.38
N HIS A 818 -2.03 9.26 -16.37
CA HIS A 818 -2.83 10.31 -15.74
C HIS A 818 -3.89 10.97 -16.63
N ALA A 819 -4.11 10.50 -17.86
CA ALA A 819 -5.11 11.08 -18.76
C ALA A 819 -5.97 10.04 -19.48
N GLN A 820 -5.88 8.79 -19.04
CA GLN A 820 -6.66 7.70 -19.57
C GLN A 820 -8.16 7.91 -19.24
N VAL A 821 -9.06 7.79 -20.24
CA VAL A 821 -10.54 7.86 -20.09
C VAL A 821 -11.25 6.77 -20.94
N GLY A 822 -12.44 6.31 -20.53
CA GLY A 822 -13.20 5.24 -21.20
C GLY A 822 -12.55 3.84 -21.20
N ARG A 823 -13.06 2.94 -22.04
CA ARG A 823 -12.71 1.52 -22.12
C ARG A 823 -11.23 1.25 -22.37
N GLN A 824 -10.66 0.38 -21.54
CA GLN A 824 -9.25 -0.05 -21.65
C GLN A 824 -9.03 -0.95 -22.87
N ARG A 825 -7.91 -0.74 -23.57
CA ARG A 825 -7.51 -1.53 -24.74
C ARG A 825 -6.31 -2.41 -24.38
N PHE A 826 -6.61 -3.68 -24.15
CA PHE A 826 -5.59 -4.68 -23.86
C PHE A 826 -4.95 -5.23 -25.14
N PRO A 827 -3.63 -5.51 -25.15
CA PRO A 827 -2.97 -6.12 -26.30
C PRO A 827 -3.60 -7.46 -26.69
N ARG A 828 -3.60 -7.75 -27.99
CA ARG A 828 -4.02 -9.03 -28.56
C ARG A 828 -2.86 -9.57 -29.41
N LEU A 829 -2.41 -10.78 -29.12
CA LEU A 829 -1.28 -11.43 -29.79
C LEU A 829 -1.76 -12.64 -30.60
N ASN A 830 -1.06 -12.94 -31.67
CA ASN A 830 -1.26 -14.14 -32.48
C ASN A 830 0.09 -14.56 -33.09
N ASP A 831 0.14 -15.68 -33.80
CA ASP A 831 1.40 -16.22 -34.31
C ASP A 831 2.16 -15.26 -35.26
N SER A 832 1.46 -14.30 -35.89
CA SER A 832 2.06 -13.26 -36.74
C SER A 832 2.43 -11.98 -35.99
N GLU A 833 1.91 -11.77 -34.77
CA GLU A 833 2.16 -10.60 -33.93
C GLU A 833 2.32 -11.06 -32.47
N LYS A 834 3.57 -11.36 -32.07
CA LYS A 834 3.94 -11.81 -30.72
C LYS A 834 4.40 -10.69 -29.79
N THR A 835 4.45 -9.46 -30.30
CA THR A 835 4.98 -8.30 -29.59
C THR A 835 3.85 -7.40 -29.12
N MET A 836 3.83 -7.09 -27.83
CA MET A 836 2.95 -6.08 -27.26
C MET A 836 3.72 -4.81 -26.90
N VAL A 837 3.08 -3.66 -27.06
CA VAL A 837 3.59 -2.36 -26.61
C VAL A 837 2.61 -1.78 -25.60
N LEU A 838 3.14 -1.43 -24.42
CA LEU A 838 2.33 -1.00 -23.27
C LEU A 838 3.03 0.13 -22.51
N GLY A 839 2.25 0.84 -21.70
CA GLY A 839 2.80 1.88 -20.82
C GLY A 839 3.45 1.25 -19.61
N ALA A 840 4.65 1.71 -19.24
CA ALA A 840 5.38 1.19 -18.10
C ALA A 840 6.27 2.22 -17.42
N ARG A 841 6.50 2.02 -16.12
CA ARG A 841 7.42 2.79 -15.27
C ARG A 841 8.18 1.86 -14.33
N HIS A 842 9.35 2.32 -13.88
CA HIS A 842 10.24 1.60 -12.96
C HIS A 842 10.66 0.20 -13.44
N VAL A 843 10.54 -0.09 -14.74
CA VAL A 843 11.04 -1.33 -15.34
C VAL A 843 12.52 -1.18 -15.60
N ARG A 844 13.31 -2.07 -15.01
CA ARG A 844 14.78 -2.04 -15.07
C ARG A 844 15.32 -2.99 -16.14
N ASP A 845 16.56 -2.75 -16.55
CA ASP A 845 17.26 -3.67 -17.45
C ASP A 845 17.40 -5.06 -16.81
N GLY A 846 17.18 -6.10 -17.59
CA GLY A 846 17.16 -7.48 -17.12
C GLY A 846 15.82 -7.94 -16.52
N ALA A 847 14.78 -7.10 -16.54
CA ALA A 847 13.46 -7.50 -16.06
C ALA A 847 12.92 -8.73 -16.80
N THR A 848 12.28 -9.63 -16.05
CA THR A 848 11.72 -10.89 -16.54
C THR A 848 10.21 -10.78 -16.71
N VAL A 849 9.64 -11.66 -17.53
CA VAL A 849 8.21 -11.68 -17.84
C VAL A 849 7.55 -12.90 -17.22
N ILE A 850 6.42 -12.67 -16.57
CA ILE A 850 5.60 -13.69 -15.93
C ILE A 850 4.24 -13.69 -16.60
N VAL A 851 3.76 -14.85 -17.00
CA VAL A 851 2.43 -15.04 -17.60
C VAL A 851 1.67 -16.08 -16.77
N ASN A 852 0.50 -15.68 -16.26
CA ASN A 852 -0.37 -16.51 -15.41
C ASN A 852 0.37 -17.11 -14.20
N GLY A 853 1.22 -16.30 -13.56
CA GLY A 853 1.98 -16.69 -12.38
C GLY A 853 3.25 -17.51 -12.64
N ARG A 854 3.65 -17.70 -13.91
CA ARG A 854 4.85 -18.45 -14.31
C ARG A 854 5.79 -17.62 -15.16
N ARG A 855 7.10 -17.66 -14.87
CA ARG A 855 8.11 -17.01 -15.74
C ARG A 855 8.07 -17.63 -17.14
N VAL A 856 8.14 -16.78 -18.17
CA VAL A 856 8.17 -17.20 -19.57
C VAL A 856 9.35 -16.54 -20.30
N PRO A 857 9.93 -17.20 -21.32
CA PRO A 857 10.91 -16.59 -22.20
C PRO A 857 10.30 -15.43 -22.99
N ALA A 858 10.91 -14.24 -22.85
CA ALA A 858 10.47 -13.03 -23.52
C ALA A 858 11.61 -12.01 -23.62
N THR A 859 11.53 -11.11 -24.59
CA THR A 859 12.42 -9.96 -24.71
C THR A 859 11.70 -8.69 -24.27
N VAL A 860 12.24 -7.99 -23.27
CA VAL A 860 11.75 -6.67 -22.83
C VAL A 860 12.67 -5.58 -23.37
N ARG A 861 12.10 -4.55 -24.00
CA ARG A 861 12.86 -3.39 -24.49
C ARG A 861 12.25 -2.10 -23.98
N ASN A 862 13.08 -1.27 -23.36
CA ASN A 862 12.73 0.10 -23.00
C ASN A 862 12.60 0.95 -24.25
N LEU A 863 11.45 1.61 -24.42
CA LEU A 863 11.20 2.55 -25.51
C LEU A 863 11.32 3.99 -24.98
N ARG A 864 11.30 4.98 -25.88
CA ARG A 864 11.15 6.38 -25.46
C ARG A 864 9.78 6.58 -24.82
N THR A 865 9.72 7.42 -23.77
CA THR A 865 8.51 7.89 -23.07
C THR A 865 7.63 6.80 -22.41
N ASP A 866 7.86 6.50 -21.13
CA ASP A 866 7.00 5.66 -20.25
C ASP A 866 6.40 4.41 -20.94
N ARG A 867 7.20 3.71 -21.74
CA ARG A 867 6.76 2.61 -22.60
C ARG A 867 7.81 1.52 -22.69
N ILE A 868 7.33 0.29 -22.79
CA ILE A 868 8.14 -0.89 -23.12
C ILE A 868 7.50 -1.67 -24.25
N SER A 869 8.31 -2.42 -24.99
CA SER A 869 7.83 -3.53 -25.81
C SER A 869 8.21 -4.85 -25.17
N ILE A 870 7.28 -5.81 -25.18
CA ILE A 870 7.50 -7.18 -24.73
C ILE A 870 7.18 -8.11 -25.90
N GLU A 871 8.15 -8.91 -26.28
CA GLU A 871 8.01 -9.96 -27.30
C GLU A 871 8.06 -11.32 -26.62
N LEU A 872 6.97 -12.09 -26.70
CA LEU A 872 6.91 -13.45 -26.16
C LEU A 872 7.46 -14.44 -27.18
N GLU A 873 8.35 -15.35 -26.76
CA GLU A 873 8.86 -16.39 -27.67
C GLU A 873 7.75 -17.36 -28.08
N THR A 874 6.96 -17.80 -27.09
CA THR A 874 5.82 -18.70 -27.25
C THR A 874 4.57 -18.08 -26.66
N LEU A 875 3.46 -18.11 -27.41
CA LEU A 875 2.18 -17.61 -26.93
C LEU A 875 1.45 -18.67 -26.10
N PRO A 876 0.78 -18.29 -25.00
CA PRO A 876 -0.14 -19.18 -24.30
C PRO A 876 -1.35 -19.54 -25.18
N ALA A 877 -2.10 -20.57 -24.76
CA ALA A 877 -3.30 -21.03 -25.46
C ALA A 877 -4.32 -19.88 -25.65
N PRO A 878 -5.12 -19.85 -26.74
CA PRO A 878 -6.08 -18.78 -27.02
C PRO A 878 -6.96 -18.40 -25.82
N GLY A 879 -7.01 -17.12 -25.47
CA GLY A 879 -7.80 -16.63 -24.36
C GLY A 879 -7.30 -15.32 -23.75
N MET A 880 -7.79 -15.02 -22.53
CA MET A 880 -7.34 -13.90 -21.71
C MET A 880 -6.25 -14.38 -20.75
N HIS A 881 -5.19 -13.60 -20.58
CA HIS A 881 -4.04 -13.91 -19.74
C HIS A 881 -3.57 -12.72 -18.93
N PHE A 882 -2.77 -13.01 -17.92
CA PHE A 882 -2.24 -12.04 -16.97
C PHE A 882 -0.72 -11.99 -17.10
N LEU A 883 -0.22 -10.81 -17.42
CA LEU A 883 1.18 -10.47 -17.57
C LEU A 883 1.65 -9.73 -16.32
N GLN A 884 2.82 -10.10 -15.80
CA GLN A 884 3.57 -9.28 -14.88
C GLN A 884 5.01 -9.12 -15.39
N VAL A 885 5.66 -8.04 -15.00
CA VAL A 885 7.10 -7.84 -15.16
C VAL A 885 7.73 -7.84 -13.78
N GLN A 886 8.85 -8.54 -13.62
CA GLN A 886 9.61 -8.55 -12.37
C GLN A 886 10.99 -7.95 -12.61
N ASN A 887 11.38 -6.99 -11.79
CA ASN A 887 12.75 -6.45 -11.82
C ASN A 887 13.73 -7.48 -11.21
N PRO A 888 15.00 -7.53 -11.66
CA PRO A 888 15.98 -8.48 -11.12
C PRO A 888 16.10 -8.40 -9.59
N SER A 889 15.96 -9.54 -8.92
CA SER A 889 15.95 -9.65 -7.45
C SER A 889 15.00 -8.69 -6.74
N GLY A 890 13.93 -8.25 -7.42
CA GLY A 890 13.03 -7.21 -6.93
C GLY A 890 11.56 -7.51 -7.16
N LEU A 891 10.76 -6.47 -6.99
CA LEU A 891 9.30 -6.53 -6.98
C LEU A 891 8.69 -6.84 -8.36
N PHE A 892 7.48 -7.42 -8.32
CA PHE A 892 6.61 -7.71 -9.45
C PHE A 892 5.73 -6.50 -9.80
N SER A 893 5.25 -6.41 -11.04
CA SER A 893 4.22 -5.45 -11.39
C SER A 893 2.81 -5.91 -10.99
N ASN A 894 1.83 -5.04 -11.21
CA ASN A 894 0.41 -5.43 -11.24
C ASN A 894 0.14 -6.53 -12.28
N ASP A 895 -0.93 -7.31 -12.08
CA ASP A 895 -1.45 -8.24 -13.09
C ASP A 895 -2.07 -7.45 -14.26
N PHE A 896 -1.42 -7.47 -15.43
CA PHE A 896 -1.84 -6.76 -16.63
C PHE A 896 -2.52 -7.70 -17.64
N ILE A 897 -3.68 -7.32 -18.18
CA ILE A 897 -4.43 -8.18 -19.10
C ILE A 897 -3.85 -8.10 -20.53
N PHE A 898 -3.71 -9.25 -21.18
CA PHE A 898 -3.57 -9.37 -22.64
C PHE A 898 -4.34 -10.59 -23.16
N HIS A 899 -4.52 -10.70 -24.48
CA HIS A 899 -5.21 -11.82 -25.10
C HIS A 899 -4.37 -12.52 -26.16
N THR A 900 -4.67 -13.78 -26.44
CA THR A 900 -4.10 -14.58 -27.54
C THR A 900 -5.18 -15.24 -28.39
N GLY A 901 -4.87 -15.53 -29.66
CA GLY A 901 -5.74 -16.32 -30.56
C GLY A 901 -6.44 -15.52 -31.67
N ARG A 902 -7.25 -16.21 -32.48
CA ARG A 902 -8.01 -15.61 -33.60
C ARG A 902 -9.30 -14.94 -33.13
N ASP A 903 -9.73 -13.97 -33.90
CA ASP A 903 -10.73 -12.96 -33.56
C ASP A 903 -12.18 -13.51 -33.56
N GLU A 904 -12.58 -14.31 -32.56
CA GLU A 904 -13.97 -14.79 -32.46
C GLU A 904 -14.95 -13.80 -31.79
N ALA A 905 -14.52 -12.57 -31.47
CA ALA A 905 -15.37 -11.57 -30.81
C ALA A 905 -15.42 -10.19 -31.51
N ALA A 906 -15.10 -10.12 -32.80
CA ALA A 906 -15.26 -8.91 -33.61
C ALA A 906 -16.67 -8.25 -33.58
N PRO A 907 -17.82 -8.91 -33.31
CA PRO A 907 -19.11 -8.20 -33.44
C PRO A 907 -19.54 -7.35 -32.24
N ARG A 908 -18.84 -7.35 -31.10
CA ARG A 908 -19.24 -6.54 -29.92
C ARG A 908 -18.33 -5.35 -29.61
N GLU A 909 -17.14 -5.28 -30.19
CA GLU A 909 -16.23 -4.12 -30.03
C GLU A 909 -16.65 -2.89 -30.85
N ALA A 910 -17.56 -3.07 -31.83
CA ALA A 910 -18.04 -1.99 -32.69
C ALA A 910 -18.99 -0.98 -32.02
N ARG A 911 -19.38 -1.16 -30.75
CA ARG A 911 -20.34 -0.28 -30.05
C ARG A 911 -19.80 0.54 -28.87
N SER A 912 -18.48 0.60 -28.63
CA SER A 912 -17.93 1.46 -27.57
C SER A 912 -16.66 2.24 -27.94
N THR A 913 -16.59 2.79 -29.14
CA THR A 913 -15.48 3.69 -29.53
C THR A 913 -15.76 5.14 -29.15
N ASN A 914 -15.87 5.44 -27.85
CA ASN A 914 -15.86 6.83 -27.34
C ASN A 914 -14.65 7.06 -26.42
N ASP A 915 -13.49 6.50 -26.77
CA ASP A 915 -12.21 6.90 -26.18
C ASP A 915 -11.70 8.15 -26.93
N PRO A 916 -11.70 9.35 -26.33
CA PRO A 916 -11.23 10.57 -26.95
C PRO A 916 -9.73 10.54 -27.29
N SER A 917 -8.93 9.64 -26.71
CA SER A 917 -7.49 9.51 -27.01
C SER A 917 -7.25 8.66 -28.27
N GLY A 918 -7.80 7.44 -28.33
CA GLY A 918 -7.73 6.61 -29.52
C GLY A 918 -8.50 7.14 -30.74
N LEU A 919 -9.53 7.97 -30.52
CA LEU A 919 -10.17 8.73 -31.62
C LEU A 919 -9.31 9.91 -32.09
N ARG A 920 -8.56 10.55 -31.18
CA ARG A 920 -7.64 11.64 -31.50
C ARG A 920 -6.44 11.16 -32.30
N ASP A 921 -5.85 10.02 -31.93
CA ASP A 921 -4.73 9.43 -32.68
C ASP A 921 -5.18 8.95 -34.06
N ARG A 922 -6.34 8.26 -34.14
CA ARG A 922 -6.91 7.86 -35.44
C ARG A 922 -7.25 9.06 -36.33
N LEU A 923 -7.75 10.14 -35.75
CA LEU A 923 -7.98 11.39 -36.47
C LEU A 923 -6.66 11.97 -36.97
N ALA A 924 -5.62 12.05 -36.12
CA ALA A 924 -4.31 12.56 -36.52
C ALA A 924 -3.69 11.73 -37.66
N GLU A 925 -3.65 10.40 -37.55
CA GLU A 925 -3.13 9.53 -38.61
C GLU A 925 -3.93 9.64 -39.92
N ALA A 926 -5.26 9.75 -39.83
CA ALA A 926 -6.10 9.97 -41.01
C ALA A 926 -5.77 11.31 -41.69
N ILE A 927 -5.49 12.35 -40.89
CA ILE A 927 -5.05 13.65 -41.39
C ILE A 927 -3.66 13.53 -42.03
N GLU A 928 -2.69 12.92 -41.37
CA GLU A 928 -1.33 12.68 -41.87
C GLU A 928 -1.35 11.99 -43.24
N ARG A 929 -2.15 10.92 -43.37
CA ARG A 929 -2.34 10.16 -44.63
C ARG A 929 -3.17 10.89 -45.69
N GLY A 930 -3.86 11.98 -45.35
CA GLY A 930 -4.74 12.70 -46.27
C GLY A 930 -6.08 12.01 -46.55
N ASP A 931 -6.48 11.01 -45.76
CA ASP A 931 -7.72 10.25 -45.95
C ASP A 931 -8.93 10.99 -45.34
N ILE A 932 -9.55 11.85 -46.16
CA ILE A 932 -10.73 12.63 -45.76
C ILE A 932 -11.92 11.75 -45.35
N ALA A 933 -12.04 10.52 -45.88
CA ALA A 933 -13.12 9.61 -45.52
C ALA A 933 -12.90 9.06 -44.11
N ALA A 934 -11.67 8.70 -43.75
CA ALA A 934 -11.31 8.33 -42.37
C ALA A 934 -11.42 9.52 -41.39
N VAL A 935 -11.07 10.73 -41.81
CA VAL A 935 -11.29 11.95 -41.01
C VAL A 935 -12.78 12.14 -40.71
N ARG A 936 -13.65 12.07 -41.73
CA ARG A 936 -15.11 12.16 -41.56
C ARG A 936 -15.65 11.09 -40.63
N ARG A 937 -15.21 9.84 -40.77
CA ARG A 937 -15.59 8.73 -39.87
C ARG A 937 -15.15 9.01 -38.43
N SER A 938 -13.93 9.50 -38.24
CA SER A 938 -13.37 9.77 -36.91
C SER A 938 -14.09 10.91 -36.19
N ILE A 939 -14.41 12.01 -36.89
CA ILE A 939 -15.18 13.12 -36.30
C ILE A 939 -16.62 12.71 -36.00
N ARG A 940 -17.27 11.93 -36.88
CA ARG A 940 -18.62 11.36 -36.60
C ARG A 940 -18.61 10.44 -35.38
N ALA A 941 -17.50 9.75 -35.13
CA ALA A 941 -17.29 8.92 -33.96
C ALA A 941 -16.92 9.74 -32.69
N GLY A 942 -16.93 11.07 -32.73
CA GLY A 942 -16.69 11.93 -31.57
C GLY A 942 -15.22 12.30 -31.33
N ALA A 943 -14.34 12.17 -32.33
CA ALA A 943 -12.94 12.57 -32.17
C ALA A 943 -12.80 14.07 -31.80
N PRO A 944 -11.99 14.43 -30.78
CA PRO A 944 -11.87 15.81 -30.35
C PRO A 944 -11.09 16.62 -31.40
N THR A 945 -11.74 17.61 -31.99
CA THR A 945 -11.23 18.35 -33.16
C THR A 945 -10.27 19.50 -32.80
N ASN A 946 -10.23 19.92 -31.54
CA ASN A 946 -9.33 20.97 -31.02
C ASN A 946 -8.26 20.45 -30.04
N ALA A 947 -8.31 19.17 -29.65
CA ALA A 947 -7.42 18.62 -28.62
C ALA A 947 -6.03 18.29 -29.17
N ARG A 948 -4.99 18.53 -28.36
CA ARG A 948 -3.59 18.17 -28.71
C ARG A 948 -3.36 16.67 -28.65
N ARG A 949 -2.63 16.11 -29.62
CA ARG A 949 -2.13 14.74 -29.59
C ARG A 949 -1.19 14.53 -28.39
N TYR A 950 -1.12 13.31 -27.86
CA TYR A 950 -0.15 12.94 -26.84
C TYR A 950 1.16 12.51 -27.52
N GLY A 951 2.29 13.13 -27.16
CA GLY A 951 3.57 12.93 -27.88
C GLY A 951 3.69 13.82 -29.13
N ASP A 952 4.84 13.77 -29.80
CA ASP A 952 5.13 14.43 -31.09
C ASP A 952 4.80 15.94 -31.15
N GLY A 953 5.30 16.72 -30.18
CA GLY A 953 5.10 18.18 -30.15
C GLY A 953 3.67 18.64 -29.80
N GLY A 954 2.73 17.72 -29.58
CA GLY A 954 1.37 18.00 -29.14
C GLY A 954 0.53 18.76 -30.15
N MET A 955 0.58 18.34 -31.42
CA MET A 955 -0.17 18.94 -32.52
C MET A 955 -1.69 18.81 -32.33
N THR A 956 -2.45 19.83 -32.70
CA THR A 956 -3.91 19.73 -32.86
C THR A 956 -4.27 19.11 -34.22
N PRO A 957 -5.51 18.63 -34.44
CA PRO A 957 -5.94 18.17 -35.77
C PRO A 957 -5.68 19.20 -36.88
N LEU A 958 -5.98 20.48 -36.63
CA LEU A 958 -5.71 21.54 -37.60
C LEU A 958 -4.22 21.80 -37.79
N SER A 959 -3.43 21.82 -36.70
CA SER A 959 -1.98 21.93 -36.78
C SER A 959 -1.36 20.79 -37.60
N THR A 960 -1.87 19.57 -37.43
CA THR A 960 -1.45 18.37 -38.17
C THR A 960 -1.79 18.51 -39.66
N ALA A 961 -3.01 18.96 -39.99
CA ALA A 961 -3.41 19.20 -41.36
C ALA A 961 -2.52 20.26 -42.04
N VAL A 962 -2.17 21.32 -41.31
CA VAL A 962 -1.31 22.39 -41.82
C VAL A 962 0.14 21.93 -42.02
N PHE A 963 0.68 21.19 -41.05
CA PHE A 963 2.04 20.66 -41.11
C PHE A 963 2.23 19.75 -42.34
N HIS A 964 1.27 18.85 -42.57
CA HIS A 964 1.27 17.93 -43.73
C HIS A 964 0.70 18.53 -45.03
N GLY A 965 0.35 19.82 -45.07
CA GLY A 965 -0.14 20.48 -46.29
C GLY A 965 -1.51 20.00 -46.79
N ARG A 966 -2.34 19.40 -45.92
CA ARG A 966 -3.65 18.81 -46.27
C ARG A 966 -4.75 19.87 -46.34
N MET A 967 -4.74 20.68 -47.40
CA MET A 967 -5.66 21.80 -47.58
C MET A 967 -7.15 21.40 -47.55
N ASN A 968 -7.51 20.30 -48.23
CA ASN A 968 -8.88 19.76 -48.24
C ASN A 968 -9.40 19.44 -46.82
N ILE A 969 -8.55 18.84 -45.99
CA ILE A 969 -8.86 18.51 -44.59
C ILE A 969 -8.90 19.77 -43.72
N ALA A 970 -7.96 20.71 -43.91
CA ALA A 970 -7.97 21.99 -43.19
C ALA A 970 -9.25 22.80 -43.46
N ARG A 971 -9.70 22.85 -44.73
CA ARG A 971 -10.98 23.45 -45.11
C ARG A 971 -12.16 22.76 -44.43
N PHE A 972 -12.18 21.42 -44.46
CA PHE A 972 -13.20 20.62 -43.80
C PHE A 972 -13.29 20.89 -42.29
N LEU A 973 -12.15 20.89 -41.59
CA LEU A 973 -12.09 21.14 -40.15
C LEU A 973 -12.60 22.55 -39.78
N VAL A 974 -12.14 23.58 -40.48
CA VAL A 974 -12.46 24.98 -40.14
C VAL A 974 -13.84 25.40 -40.63
N LYS A 975 -14.23 25.07 -41.86
CA LYS A 975 -15.49 25.53 -42.46
C LYS A 975 -16.69 24.69 -42.01
N GLU A 976 -16.55 23.38 -42.01
CA GLU A 976 -17.67 22.45 -41.73
C GLU A 976 -17.77 22.10 -40.23
N HIS A 977 -16.63 21.98 -39.52
CA HIS A 977 -16.62 21.62 -38.10
C HIS A 977 -16.22 22.76 -37.14
N LYS A 978 -16.06 23.99 -37.65
CA LYS A 978 -15.79 25.21 -36.87
C LYS A 978 -14.57 25.09 -35.93
N VAL A 979 -13.56 24.32 -36.34
CA VAL A 979 -12.30 24.18 -35.60
C VAL A 979 -11.60 25.54 -35.53
N SER A 980 -11.20 25.95 -34.33
CA SER A 980 -10.60 27.26 -34.12
C SER A 980 -9.15 27.27 -34.62
N VAL A 981 -8.80 28.32 -35.36
CA VAL A 981 -7.44 28.59 -35.86
C VAL A 981 -6.50 29.11 -34.78
N SER A 982 -6.99 29.37 -33.56
CA SER A 982 -6.20 29.92 -32.45
C SER A 982 -5.59 28.88 -31.51
N TYR A 983 -6.06 27.62 -31.55
CA TYR A 983 -5.43 26.56 -30.77
C TYR A 983 -4.01 26.30 -31.25
N HIS A 984 -3.13 25.90 -30.34
CA HIS A 984 -1.70 25.79 -30.60
C HIS A 984 -1.13 24.46 -30.10
N ASN A 985 0.05 24.10 -30.59
CA ASN A 985 0.82 22.93 -30.13
C ASN A 985 1.46 23.18 -28.75
N ARG A 986 2.30 22.25 -28.26
CA ARG A 986 2.98 22.39 -26.95
C ARG A 986 3.93 23.57 -26.88
N ASP A 987 4.57 23.95 -27.98
CA ASP A 987 5.53 25.08 -28.05
C ASP A 987 4.82 26.44 -28.19
N GLY A 988 3.49 26.47 -28.15
CA GLY A 988 2.72 27.68 -28.39
C GLY A 988 2.51 28.04 -29.86
N ASN A 989 2.95 27.21 -30.82
CA ASN A 989 2.77 27.47 -32.25
C ASN A 989 1.32 27.24 -32.67
N THR A 990 0.67 28.29 -33.16
CA THR A 990 -0.64 28.18 -33.83
C THR A 990 -0.47 27.58 -35.24
N PRO A 991 -1.56 27.11 -35.89
CA PRO A 991 -1.53 26.74 -37.30
C PRO A 991 -0.85 27.78 -38.20
N LEU A 992 -0.99 29.08 -37.91
CA LEU A 992 -0.36 30.15 -38.70
C LEU A 992 1.17 30.16 -38.55
N HIS A 993 1.70 29.87 -37.36
CA HIS A 993 3.15 29.72 -37.15
C HIS A 993 3.71 28.56 -37.99
N LEU A 994 2.99 27.44 -38.03
CA LEU A 994 3.41 26.26 -38.80
C LEU A 994 3.33 26.50 -40.31
N ALA A 995 2.26 27.14 -40.79
CA ALA A 995 2.10 27.50 -42.20
C ALA A 995 3.19 28.49 -42.66
N ALA A 996 3.50 29.49 -41.83
CA ALA A 996 4.60 30.42 -42.07
C ALA A 996 5.93 29.66 -42.12
N PHE A 997 6.28 28.93 -41.06
CA PHE A 997 7.52 28.17 -40.97
C PHE A 997 7.74 27.24 -42.17
N LEU A 998 6.69 26.58 -42.68
CA LEU A 998 6.77 25.69 -43.86
C LEU A 998 6.55 26.41 -45.20
N CYS A 999 6.45 27.74 -45.22
CA CYS A 999 6.22 28.57 -46.41
C CYS A 999 4.99 28.20 -47.26
N ARG A 1000 3.92 27.71 -46.63
CA ARG A 1000 2.70 27.28 -47.33
C ARG A 1000 1.74 28.47 -47.55
N GLU A 1001 1.99 29.26 -48.59
CA GLU A 1001 1.26 30.49 -48.92
C GLU A 1001 -0.27 30.32 -48.90
N ASP A 1002 -0.81 29.31 -49.60
CA ASP A 1002 -2.27 29.07 -49.64
C ASP A 1002 -2.87 28.79 -48.26
N MET A 1003 -2.13 28.13 -47.37
CA MET A 1003 -2.57 27.86 -46.00
C MET A 1003 -2.50 29.10 -45.13
N ILE A 1004 -1.51 29.96 -45.34
CA ILE A 1004 -1.43 31.25 -44.66
C ILE A 1004 -2.64 32.10 -45.01
N GLU A 1005 -2.95 32.23 -46.30
CA GLU A 1005 -4.12 32.99 -46.76
C GLU A 1005 -5.42 32.41 -46.20
N PHE A 1006 -5.57 31.08 -46.26
CA PHE A 1006 -6.73 30.39 -45.71
C PHE A 1006 -6.90 30.66 -44.20
N LEU A 1007 -5.83 30.54 -43.41
CA LEU A 1007 -5.89 30.74 -41.96
C LEU A 1007 -6.20 32.20 -41.61
N LEU A 1008 -5.61 33.16 -42.31
CA LEU A 1008 -5.88 34.60 -42.11
C LEU A 1008 -7.34 34.95 -42.45
N ALA A 1009 -7.87 34.42 -43.56
CA ALA A 1009 -9.26 34.60 -43.95
C ALA A 1009 -10.26 33.97 -42.95
N ASN A 1010 -9.79 33.12 -42.04
CA ASN A 1010 -10.59 32.51 -40.98
C ASN A 1010 -10.20 33.01 -39.57
N GLY A 1011 -9.57 34.18 -39.48
CA GLY A 1011 -9.36 34.90 -38.20
C GLY A 1011 -8.10 34.50 -37.43
N ALA A 1012 -7.09 33.92 -38.09
CA ALA A 1012 -5.81 33.66 -37.42
C ALA A 1012 -5.11 34.98 -37.06
N SER A 1013 -4.70 35.12 -35.81
CA SER A 1013 -4.01 36.33 -35.32
C SER A 1013 -2.58 36.40 -35.83
N LEU A 1014 -2.23 37.53 -36.45
CA LEU A 1014 -0.88 37.86 -36.89
C LEU A 1014 0.05 38.26 -35.73
N THR A 1015 -0.52 38.65 -34.58
CA THR A 1015 0.21 39.21 -33.43
C THR A 1015 0.32 38.23 -32.26
N LYS A 1016 -0.34 37.07 -32.32
CA LYS A 1016 -0.24 36.04 -31.28
C LYS A 1016 1.18 35.48 -31.22
N LYS A 1017 1.79 35.54 -30.04
CA LYS A 1017 3.12 35.00 -29.78
C LYS A 1017 3.08 33.55 -29.29
N ASN A 1018 4.04 32.74 -29.72
CA ASN A 1018 4.31 31.39 -29.18
C ASN A 1018 5.08 31.46 -27.84
N GLN A 1019 5.47 30.31 -27.27
CA GLN A 1019 6.18 30.28 -25.97
C GLN A 1019 7.62 30.79 -26.04
N ARG A 1020 8.18 30.99 -27.24
CA ARG A 1020 9.47 31.66 -27.45
C ARG A 1020 9.33 33.17 -27.67
N GLY A 1021 8.11 33.72 -27.58
CA GLY A 1021 7.85 35.14 -27.78
C GLY A 1021 7.79 35.57 -29.25
N GLU A 1022 7.75 34.62 -30.18
CA GLU A 1022 7.75 34.84 -31.64
C GLU A 1022 6.31 34.92 -32.16
N ALA A 1023 6.01 35.87 -33.04
CA ALA A 1023 4.82 35.84 -33.89
C ALA A 1023 5.09 35.01 -35.16
N ALA A 1024 4.04 34.69 -35.94
CA ALA A 1024 4.17 33.86 -37.14
C ALA A 1024 5.20 34.41 -38.16
N VAL A 1025 5.29 35.73 -38.30
CA VAL A 1025 6.28 36.40 -39.17
C VAL A 1025 7.73 36.20 -38.69
N ASP A 1026 7.95 36.06 -37.39
CA ASP A 1026 9.29 35.91 -36.82
C ASP A 1026 9.88 34.53 -37.16
N THR A 1027 9.02 33.51 -37.24
CA THR A 1027 9.41 32.13 -37.62
C THR A 1027 10.02 32.03 -39.04
N VAL A 1028 9.75 33.03 -39.90
CA VAL A 1028 10.24 33.12 -41.28
C VAL A 1028 11.19 34.28 -41.55
N SER A 1029 11.39 35.17 -40.58
CA SER A 1029 12.18 36.41 -40.77
C SER A 1029 13.68 36.25 -40.52
N GLY A 1030 14.11 35.16 -39.86
CA GLY A 1030 15.53 34.89 -39.61
C GLY A 1030 16.33 34.64 -40.90
N GLN A 1031 17.59 35.09 -40.92
CA GLN A 1031 18.53 34.86 -42.02
C GLN A 1031 18.73 33.37 -42.28
N TRP A 1032 18.88 32.99 -43.54
CA TRP A 1032 19.16 31.61 -43.92
C TRP A 1032 20.59 31.22 -43.52
N SER A 1033 20.75 30.05 -42.90
CA SER A 1033 22.05 29.52 -42.47
C SER A 1033 22.16 28.03 -42.76
N SER A 1034 23.38 27.49 -42.77
CA SER A 1034 23.64 26.06 -42.92
C SER A 1034 22.96 25.23 -41.82
N GLY A 1035 22.95 25.72 -40.58
CA GLY A 1035 22.26 25.08 -39.46
C GLY A 1035 20.73 25.08 -39.64
N LEU A 1036 20.15 26.17 -40.14
CA LEU A 1036 18.71 26.22 -40.43
C LEU A 1036 18.33 25.28 -41.57
N ARG A 1037 19.19 25.16 -42.60
CA ARG A 1037 19.01 24.20 -43.69
C ARG A 1037 18.96 22.77 -43.17
N GLN A 1038 19.95 22.35 -42.38
CA GLN A 1038 19.99 21.02 -41.76
C GLN A 1038 18.76 20.75 -40.88
N PHE A 1039 18.29 21.77 -40.15
CA PHE A 1039 17.06 21.66 -39.36
C PHE A 1039 15.83 21.36 -40.23
N TYR A 1040 15.65 22.09 -41.34
CA TYR A 1040 14.56 21.81 -42.26
C TYR A 1040 14.68 20.44 -42.94
N GLU A 1041 15.88 20.04 -43.36
CA GLU A 1041 16.13 18.72 -43.94
C GLU A 1041 15.75 17.60 -42.95
N GLY A 1042 16.09 17.76 -41.67
CA GLY A 1042 15.69 16.84 -40.59
C GLY A 1042 14.17 16.79 -40.36
N VAL A 1043 13.49 17.95 -40.34
CA VAL A 1043 12.04 18.03 -40.16
C VAL A 1043 11.28 17.41 -41.35
N ILE A 1044 11.71 17.70 -42.58
CA ILE A 1044 11.11 17.18 -43.81
C ILE A 1044 11.33 15.66 -43.92
N GLY A 1045 12.57 15.20 -43.71
CA GLY A 1045 12.93 13.78 -43.80
C GLY A 1045 12.31 12.93 -42.70
N GLY A 1046 12.27 13.42 -41.45
CA GLY A 1046 11.70 12.70 -40.31
C GLY A 1046 10.16 12.60 -40.34
N SER A 1047 9.48 13.46 -41.11
CA SER A 1047 8.02 13.55 -41.13
C SER A 1047 7.37 13.24 -42.50
N ASN A 1048 8.18 12.78 -43.47
CA ASN A 1048 7.77 12.47 -44.84
C ASN A 1048 6.91 13.58 -45.49
N LEU A 1049 7.40 14.84 -45.38
CA LEU A 1049 6.71 16.00 -45.95
C LEU A 1049 7.10 16.17 -47.42
N ASP A 1050 6.11 16.37 -48.28
CA ASP A 1050 6.32 16.72 -49.69
C ASP A 1050 6.71 18.21 -49.79
N LEU A 1051 7.96 18.53 -49.43
CA LEU A 1051 8.53 19.86 -49.40
C LEU A 1051 10.00 19.84 -49.83
N ASN A 1052 10.40 20.86 -50.59
CA ASN A 1052 11.79 21.04 -51.03
C ASN A 1052 12.45 22.19 -50.23
N VAL A 1053 13.60 21.91 -49.62
CA VAL A 1053 14.31 22.88 -48.77
C VAL A 1053 14.82 24.10 -49.53
N ASP A 1054 15.26 23.93 -50.78
CA ASP A 1054 15.72 25.03 -51.63
C ASP A 1054 14.55 25.95 -51.99
N LEU A 1055 13.37 25.38 -52.22
CA LEU A 1055 12.16 26.15 -52.46
C LEU A 1055 11.73 26.92 -51.21
N ILE A 1056 11.81 26.31 -50.01
CA ILE A 1056 11.55 27.00 -48.75
C ILE A 1056 12.52 28.18 -48.57
N GLN A 1057 13.81 27.98 -48.83
CA GLN A 1057 14.81 29.05 -48.77
C GLN A 1057 14.43 30.25 -49.65
N GLN A 1058 13.98 29.98 -50.87
CA GLN A 1058 13.53 31.02 -51.81
C GLN A 1058 12.23 31.70 -51.37
N GLN A 1059 11.31 30.96 -50.76
CA GLN A 1059 9.98 31.46 -50.41
C GLN A 1059 9.92 32.21 -49.07
N ARG A 1060 10.85 31.96 -48.14
CA ARG A 1060 10.86 32.61 -46.81
C ARG A 1060 10.80 34.15 -46.87
N PRO A 1061 11.60 34.85 -47.69
CA PRO A 1061 11.51 36.31 -47.81
C PRO A 1061 10.14 36.78 -48.31
N LYS A 1062 9.55 36.04 -49.28
CA LYS A 1062 8.23 36.33 -49.83
C LYS A 1062 7.14 36.18 -48.77
N VAL A 1063 7.16 35.08 -48.02
CA VAL A 1063 6.20 34.80 -46.93
C VAL A 1063 6.34 35.78 -45.78
N ALA A 1064 7.57 36.15 -45.41
CA ALA A 1064 7.82 37.20 -44.42
C ALA A 1064 7.26 38.56 -44.88
N GLY A 1065 7.45 38.92 -46.15
CA GLY A 1065 6.87 40.11 -46.76
C GLY A 1065 5.34 40.11 -46.72
N LEU A 1066 4.72 39.00 -47.13
CA LEU A 1066 3.27 38.79 -47.09
C LEU A 1066 2.70 39.00 -45.67
N LEU A 1067 3.31 38.37 -44.66
CA LEU A 1067 2.84 38.48 -43.27
C LEU A 1067 3.02 39.90 -42.71
N ARG A 1068 4.10 40.61 -43.07
CA ARG A 1068 4.32 42.01 -42.68
C ARG A 1068 3.28 42.94 -43.31
N GLU A 1069 3.01 42.78 -44.59
CA GLU A 1069 2.01 43.58 -45.31
C GLU A 1069 0.60 43.36 -44.74
N ARG A 1070 0.25 42.10 -44.43
CA ARG A 1070 -1.05 41.80 -43.81
C ARG A 1070 -1.15 42.34 -42.38
N SER A 1071 -0.03 42.40 -41.65
CA SER A 1071 0.01 42.99 -40.31
C SER A 1071 -0.11 44.51 -40.30
N SER A 1072 0.34 45.21 -41.35
CA SER A 1072 0.21 46.67 -41.45
C SER A 1072 -1.20 47.13 -41.87
N ARG A 1073 -1.96 46.27 -42.56
CA ARG A 1073 -3.35 46.53 -42.98
C ARG A 1073 -4.42 46.22 -41.92
N GLY A 1074 -4.11 45.43 -40.89
CA GLY A 1074 -5.04 44.98 -39.85
C GLY A 1074 -5.18 45.88 -38.61
N GLY A 1075 -4.59 47.08 -38.63
CA GLY A 1075 -4.59 48.05 -37.52
C GLY A 1075 -5.51 49.27 -37.71
N ARG A 1076 -6.58 49.15 -38.50
CA ARG A 1076 -7.66 50.15 -38.59
C ARG A 1076 -8.99 49.55 -38.17
#